data_AF-A0A8D7F0N9-F1
#
_entry.id   AF-A0A8D7F0N9-F1
#
_cell.length_a   1.000
_cell.length_b   1.000
_cell.length_c   1.000
_cell.angle_alpha   90.00
_cell.angle_beta   90.00
_cell.angle_gamma   90.00
#
_symmetry.space_group_name_H-M   'P 1'
#
loop_
_entity.id
_entity.type
_entity.pdbx_description
1 polymer ?
#
loop_
_entity_poly.entity_id
_entity_poly.type
_entity_poly.pdbx_seq_one_letter_code
_entity_poly.pdbx_strand_id
1 'polypeptide(L)'
;MAMAWKEEEEELGERNGSARIDIRSATPADSGHARLHQLGYKQELKRDLSVLSNFAFSFSIISVLTGITTLYNTGLRFGGTVTMTYGWFVAGIFTMSVGLSMAEICSSYPTSGGLYYWSARLSGKQWAPFASWMTGWYCFSRLPSSSFVELFHLSFISCLFCTGYFSSAIIVAVAATIVAIAAVAVTIVAIAAVIATIVAIAAVAAAIVAIAAVAAATAGITIATAAFTKLGEISKAFIFVFQEISVKETVLQWAVTTSVDFSLAQLLQVIILLSTGGNNGGGYFASKYVVIGFHGGILLVHAIINSLPISWLSFVGQLAAAWNVIGVFVLMILIPTVATERSSARFVFTHFNTQNDAGIHSKLYIFVLGLLMSQYTLTGYDASAHMTEETKSADKNGPKGIISSIGISIIVGWAYLLGITFAVTNIPDLLSIDNDAGGYAIAEVFYLAFKNRYGTGVGGIICLGVVAVAIFFCGMSSVTSNSRMAYAFSRDGAMPLSSFWHRVNRQEVPINAVWLSALVSFCMALTSLGSLVAFQAMVSIATIGLYVAYAMPIFFRITLARNSFVAGPFSLGRYGVMVGWVAVLWVATITILFSLPVAYPITKDTLNYTPVAVGGLLILTVGSWLLSARHWFKGPITNINT
;
A
#
# COMPACT_ATOMS: atom_id res chain seq x y z
N MET A 1 0.30 42.56 -25.01
CA MET A 1 -0.08 41.17 -24.63
C MET A 1 -1.00 41.09 -23.40
N ALA A 2 -1.10 42.14 -22.57
CA ALA A 2 -2.10 42.26 -21.49
C ALA A 2 -3.49 42.79 -21.95
N MET A 3 -3.62 43.30 -23.18
CA MET A 3 -4.91 43.78 -23.72
C MET A 3 -5.75 42.66 -24.38
N ALA A 4 -5.10 41.62 -24.91
CA ALA A 4 -5.79 40.51 -25.57
C ALA A 4 -6.62 39.63 -24.61
N TRP A 5 -6.33 39.66 -23.31
CA TRP A 5 -7.09 38.93 -22.28
C TRP A 5 -8.28 39.71 -21.74
N LYS A 6 -8.36 41.03 -22.03
CA LYS A 6 -9.48 41.88 -21.61
C LYS A 6 -10.57 41.94 -22.69
N GLU A 7 -10.18 41.86 -23.96
CA GLU A 7 -11.11 41.73 -25.09
C GLU A 7 -11.85 40.38 -25.09
N GLU A 8 -11.21 39.31 -24.59
CA GLU A 8 -11.84 37.97 -24.48
C GLU A 8 -12.92 37.92 -23.38
N GLU A 9 -12.79 38.71 -22.29
CA GLU A 9 -13.82 38.86 -21.26
C GLU A 9 -15.00 39.76 -21.70
N GLU A 10 -14.78 40.74 -22.59
CA GLU A 10 -15.85 41.58 -23.14
C GLU A 10 -16.64 40.88 -24.27
N GLU A 11 -15.99 40.08 -25.14
CA GLU A 11 -16.71 39.26 -26.14
C GLU A 11 -17.55 38.14 -25.51
N LEU A 12 -17.18 37.66 -24.32
CA LEU A 12 -17.96 36.69 -23.54
C LEU A 12 -19.25 37.30 -22.96
N GLY A 13 -19.33 38.63 -22.83
CA GLY A 13 -20.53 39.35 -22.37
C GLY A 13 -21.63 39.45 -23.42
N GLU A 14 -21.27 39.61 -24.70
CA GLU A 14 -22.23 39.85 -25.79
C GLU A 14 -22.74 38.57 -26.49
N ARG A 15 -22.01 37.44 -26.42
CA ARG A 15 -22.42 36.17 -27.07
C ARG A 15 -23.47 35.35 -26.31
N ASN A 16 -23.93 35.81 -25.14
CA ASN A 16 -24.99 35.12 -24.36
C ASN A 16 -26.41 35.34 -24.90
N GLY A 17 -26.59 36.02 -26.05
CA GLY A 17 -27.90 36.37 -26.59
C GLY A 17 -28.62 35.31 -27.45
N SER A 18 -27.97 34.22 -27.88
CA SER A 18 -28.58 33.35 -28.91
C SER A 18 -28.10 31.90 -28.90
N ALA A 19 -28.42 31.15 -27.85
CA ALA A 19 -28.46 29.68 -27.92
C ALA A 19 -29.59 29.15 -27.04
N ARG A 20 -30.79 28.98 -27.61
CA ARG A 20 -31.84 28.15 -27.00
C ARG A 20 -31.36 26.70 -27.00
N ILE A 21 -30.82 26.26 -25.87
CA ILE A 21 -30.55 24.86 -25.59
C ILE A 21 -31.90 24.16 -25.37
N ASP A 22 -32.13 23.06 -26.07
CA ASP A 22 -33.36 22.26 -25.98
C ASP A 22 -33.35 21.47 -24.66
N ILE A 23 -34.00 22.03 -23.63
CA ILE A 23 -34.11 21.46 -22.27
C ILE A 23 -35.19 20.38 -22.27
N ARG A 24 -34.97 19.24 -22.92
CA ARG A 24 -35.93 18.10 -22.84
C ARG A 24 -35.33 16.70 -22.62
N SER A 25 -34.03 16.55 -22.34
CA SER A 25 -33.48 15.22 -21.97
C SER A 25 -32.33 15.22 -20.96
N ALA A 26 -32.06 16.33 -20.26
CA ALA A 26 -31.04 16.34 -19.21
C ALA A 26 -31.60 15.76 -17.90
N THR A 27 -31.26 14.50 -17.59
CA THR A 27 -31.20 14.00 -16.21
C THR A 27 -30.51 15.07 -15.34
N PRO A 28 -30.98 15.41 -14.13
CA PRO A 28 -30.35 16.45 -13.33
C PRO A 28 -28.86 16.15 -13.21
N ALA A 29 -28.00 17.02 -13.75
CA ALA A 29 -26.57 16.76 -13.79
C ALA A 29 -26.07 16.61 -12.35
N ASP A 30 -25.53 15.43 -12.01
CA ASP A 30 -24.97 15.15 -10.69
C ASP A 30 -23.95 16.24 -10.32
N SER A 31 -23.95 16.73 -9.08
CA SER A 31 -23.09 17.86 -8.65
C SER A 31 -21.61 17.58 -8.90
N GLY A 32 -21.19 16.33 -8.71
CA GLY A 32 -19.83 15.88 -9.01
C GLY A 32 -19.51 15.89 -10.50
N HIS A 33 -20.50 15.84 -11.39
CA HIS A 33 -20.31 15.79 -12.86
C HIS A 33 -20.01 17.19 -13.35
N ALA A 34 -20.87 18.13 -12.94
CA ALA A 34 -20.64 19.55 -13.16
C ALA A 34 -19.28 19.99 -12.62
N ARG A 35 -18.90 19.54 -11.41
CA ARG A 35 -17.60 19.87 -10.83
C ARG A 35 -16.42 19.26 -11.59
N LEU A 36 -16.48 18.00 -11.99
CA LEU A 36 -15.43 17.35 -12.80
C LEU A 36 -15.24 18.05 -14.15
N HIS A 37 -16.34 18.42 -14.79
CA HIS A 37 -16.34 19.16 -16.05
C HIS A 37 -15.72 20.57 -15.89
N GLN A 38 -16.03 21.28 -14.80
CA GLN A 38 -15.38 22.56 -14.46
C GLN A 38 -13.86 22.42 -14.25
N LEU A 39 -13.39 21.24 -13.85
CA LEU A 39 -11.96 20.95 -13.67
C LEU A 39 -11.25 20.56 -14.98
N GLY A 40 -11.98 20.49 -16.10
CA GLY A 40 -11.44 20.17 -17.42
C GLY A 40 -11.34 18.67 -17.73
N TYR A 41 -12.06 17.82 -16.98
CA TYR A 41 -12.05 16.38 -17.19
C TYR A 41 -13.40 15.87 -17.71
N LYS A 42 -13.33 15.04 -18.75
CA LYS A 42 -14.47 14.27 -19.25
C LYS A 42 -14.69 13.07 -18.34
N GLN A 43 -15.94 12.81 -17.97
CA GLN A 43 -16.28 11.59 -17.24
C GLN A 43 -16.18 10.37 -18.18
N GLU A 44 -15.34 9.40 -17.81
CA GLU A 44 -15.13 8.15 -18.58
C GLU A 44 -15.65 6.90 -17.85
N LEU A 45 -15.91 6.99 -16.54
CA LEU A 45 -16.43 5.89 -15.71
C LEU A 45 -17.87 6.16 -15.25
N LYS A 46 -18.67 5.09 -15.17
CA LYS A 46 -20.07 5.15 -14.73
C LYS A 46 -20.21 5.40 -13.23
N ARG A 47 -21.10 6.33 -12.87
CA ARG A 47 -21.43 6.64 -11.48
C ARG A 47 -22.51 5.76 -10.89
N ASP A 48 -22.11 4.55 -10.52
CA ASP A 48 -22.99 3.60 -9.85
C ASP A 48 -22.72 3.47 -8.34
N LEU A 49 -21.61 4.00 -7.81
CA LEU A 49 -21.27 3.87 -6.39
C LEU A 49 -22.10 4.83 -5.52
N SER A 50 -22.78 4.22 -4.55
CA SER A 50 -23.49 4.93 -3.48
C SER A 50 -22.54 5.44 -2.39
N VAL A 51 -23.02 6.31 -1.50
CA VAL A 51 -22.27 6.76 -0.32
C VAL A 51 -21.81 5.57 0.53
N LEU A 52 -22.70 4.59 0.71
CA LEU A 52 -22.41 3.38 1.49
C LEU A 52 -21.33 2.54 0.81
N SER A 53 -21.38 2.39 -0.51
CA SER A 53 -20.34 1.69 -1.27
C SER A 53 -18.99 2.39 -1.18
N ASN A 54 -18.96 3.73 -1.32
CA ASN A 54 -17.73 4.51 -1.26
C ASN A 54 -17.08 4.46 0.14
N PHE A 55 -17.90 4.54 1.20
CA PHE A 55 -17.45 4.29 2.57
C PHE A 55 -16.93 2.87 2.73
N ALA A 56 -17.66 1.88 2.19
CA ALA A 56 -17.36 0.47 2.38
C ALA A 56 -15.98 0.08 1.83
N PHE A 57 -15.54 0.64 0.71
CA PHE A 57 -14.20 0.39 0.17
C PHE A 57 -13.09 0.92 1.08
N SER A 58 -13.16 2.19 1.50
CA SER A 58 -12.16 2.77 2.42
C SER A 58 -12.16 2.08 3.78
N PHE A 59 -13.33 1.79 4.32
CA PHE A 59 -13.45 1.05 5.59
C PHE A 59 -12.89 -0.36 5.48
N SER A 60 -13.08 -1.03 4.34
CA SER A 60 -12.53 -2.38 4.09
C SER A 60 -11.02 -2.38 3.91
N ILE A 61 -10.41 -1.29 3.42
CA ILE A 61 -8.94 -1.16 3.32
C ILE A 61 -8.32 -0.84 4.68
N ILE A 62 -8.95 0.03 5.48
CA ILE A 62 -8.49 0.29 6.86
C ILE A 62 -8.55 -1.01 7.69
N SER A 63 -9.59 -1.84 7.48
CA SER A 63 -9.84 -3.13 8.14
C SER A 63 -9.08 -3.32 9.46
N VAL A 64 -9.74 -2.91 10.54
CA VAL A 64 -9.25 -3.06 11.92
C VAL A 64 -8.75 -4.49 12.20
N LEU A 65 -9.46 -5.51 11.72
CA LEU A 65 -9.07 -6.91 11.87
C LEU A 65 -7.73 -7.16 11.18
N THR A 66 -7.53 -6.65 9.97
CA THR A 66 -6.29 -6.83 9.20
C THR A 66 -5.11 -6.19 9.90
N GLY A 67 -5.17 -4.88 10.17
CA GLY A 67 -4.01 -4.17 10.69
C GLY A 67 -3.59 -4.62 12.09
N ILE A 68 -4.56 -4.89 12.97
CA ILE A 68 -4.28 -5.40 14.32
C ILE A 68 -3.69 -6.80 14.25
N THR A 69 -4.25 -7.70 13.44
CA THR A 69 -3.72 -9.05 13.31
C THR A 69 -2.31 -9.07 12.72
N THR A 70 -2.03 -8.26 11.70
CA THR A 70 -0.70 -8.21 11.06
C THR A 70 0.39 -7.68 12.01
N LEU A 71 0.09 -6.66 12.82
CA LEU A 71 1.10 -6.00 13.67
C LEU A 71 0.89 -6.22 15.18
N TYR A 72 0.07 -7.20 15.56
CA TYR A 72 -0.20 -7.51 16.97
C TYR A 72 1.09 -7.80 17.75
N ASN A 73 2.00 -8.58 17.16
CA ASN A 73 3.31 -8.90 17.72
C ASN A 73 4.12 -7.64 18.00
N THR A 74 4.14 -6.70 17.06
CA THR A 74 4.84 -5.41 17.22
C THR A 74 4.25 -4.60 18.37
N GLY A 75 2.92 -4.51 18.47
CA GLY A 75 2.24 -3.82 19.57
C GLY A 75 2.53 -4.42 20.94
N LEU A 76 2.48 -5.75 21.06
CA LEU A 76 2.81 -6.46 22.30
C LEU A 76 4.28 -6.32 22.69
N ARG A 77 5.18 -6.42 21.71
CA ARG A 77 6.62 -6.32 21.91
C ARG A 77 7.03 -4.91 22.31
N PHE A 78 6.42 -3.88 21.72
CA PHE A 78 6.75 -2.48 21.98
C PHE A 78 5.64 -1.77 22.78
N GLY A 79 5.79 -1.79 24.10
CA GLY A 79 4.95 -1.04 25.04
C GLY A 79 3.72 -1.78 25.54
N GLY A 80 3.39 -2.94 24.96
CA GLY A 80 2.38 -3.86 25.48
C GLY A 80 0.99 -3.25 25.49
N THR A 81 0.19 -3.59 26.51
CA THR A 81 -1.24 -3.28 26.56
C THR A 81 -1.50 -1.77 26.64
N VAL A 82 -0.65 -1.01 27.35
CA VAL A 82 -0.77 0.45 27.48
C VAL A 82 -0.64 1.15 26.14
N THR A 83 0.43 0.84 25.38
CA THR A 83 0.63 1.50 24.09
C THR A 83 -0.42 1.08 23.08
N MET A 84 -0.86 -0.17 23.08
CA MET A 84 -1.95 -0.62 22.21
C MET A 84 -3.27 0.09 22.54
N THR A 85 -3.58 0.31 23.81
CA THR A 85 -4.85 0.93 24.23
C THR A 85 -4.86 2.45 24.02
N TYR A 86 -3.83 3.16 24.51
CA TYR A 86 -3.78 4.63 24.44
C TYR A 86 -3.16 5.13 23.14
N GLY A 87 -2.15 4.43 22.63
CA GLY A 87 -1.51 4.75 21.36
C GLY A 87 -2.48 4.70 20.18
N TRP A 88 -3.50 3.85 20.26
CA TRP A 88 -4.59 3.81 19.28
C TRP A 88 -5.34 5.14 19.16
N PHE A 89 -5.70 5.78 20.28
CA PHE A 89 -6.35 7.09 20.24
C PHE A 89 -5.41 8.20 19.82
N VAL A 90 -4.15 8.15 20.25
CA VAL A 90 -3.14 9.13 19.84
C VAL A 90 -2.98 9.09 18.32
N ALA A 91 -2.67 7.92 17.75
CA ALA A 91 -2.56 7.75 16.30
C ALA A 91 -3.88 8.06 15.58
N GLY A 92 -5.02 7.70 16.17
CA GLY A 92 -6.35 7.98 15.63
C GLY A 92 -6.68 9.47 15.50
N ILE A 93 -6.43 10.27 16.54
CA ILE A 93 -6.71 11.71 16.52
C ILE A 93 -5.85 12.42 15.47
N PHE A 94 -4.55 12.08 15.41
CA PHE A 94 -3.67 12.68 14.42
C PHE A 94 -3.99 12.21 13.00
N THR A 95 -4.33 10.92 12.81
CA THR A 95 -4.77 10.40 11.51
C THR A 95 -6.09 11.03 11.07
N MET A 96 -7.02 11.28 12.00
CA MET A 96 -8.25 12.04 11.72
C MET A 96 -7.92 13.47 11.25
N SER A 97 -6.89 14.11 11.81
CA SER A 97 -6.45 15.44 11.37
C SER A 97 -5.93 15.41 9.93
N VAL A 98 -5.19 14.36 9.54
CA VAL A 98 -4.77 14.13 8.14
C VAL A 98 -5.99 13.89 7.25
N GLY A 99 -6.91 13.01 7.67
CA GLY A 99 -8.13 12.68 6.95
C GLY A 99 -9.06 13.87 6.72
N LEU A 100 -9.25 14.73 7.73
CA LEU A 100 -10.05 15.96 7.62
C LEU A 100 -9.46 16.94 6.60
N SER A 101 -8.13 17.11 6.60
CA SER A 101 -7.43 17.97 5.64
C SER A 101 -7.58 17.43 4.22
N MET A 102 -7.43 16.11 4.05
CA MET A 102 -7.62 15.40 2.78
C MET A 102 -9.08 15.49 2.29
N ALA A 103 -10.04 15.37 3.19
CA ALA A 103 -11.47 15.45 2.88
C ALA A 103 -11.86 16.85 2.37
N GLU A 104 -11.31 17.93 2.93
CA GLU A 104 -11.53 19.30 2.42
C GLU A 104 -10.99 19.48 0.99
N ILE A 105 -9.79 18.93 0.70
CA ILE A 105 -9.19 18.96 -0.63
C ILE A 105 -10.01 18.13 -1.62
N CYS A 106 -10.39 16.90 -1.23
CA CYS A 106 -11.23 16.00 -2.03
C CYS A 106 -12.59 16.62 -2.37
N SER A 107 -13.21 17.36 -1.44
CA SER A 107 -14.48 18.05 -1.68
C SER A 107 -14.36 19.13 -2.76
N SER A 108 -13.20 19.79 -2.80
CA SER A 108 -12.92 20.89 -3.72
C SER A 108 -12.51 20.38 -5.11
N TYR A 109 -11.83 19.23 -5.16
CA TYR A 109 -11.26 18.60 -6.35
C TYR A 109 -11.58 17.08 -6.43
N PRO A 110 -12.85 16.70 -6.70
CA PRO A 110 -13.25 15.30 -6.78
C PRO A 110 -12.86 14.66 -8.13
N THR A 111 -11.58 14.29 -8.27
CA THR A 111 -10.99 13.71 -9.49
C THR A 111 -10.32 12.36 -9.20
N SER A 112 -10.46 11.36 -10.09
CA SER A 112 -9.70 10.10 -9.98
C SER A 112 -8.20 10.35 -10.12
N GLY A 113 -7.38 9.64 -9.33
CA GLY A 113 -5.94 9.91 -9.18
C GLY A 113 -5.59 10.98 -8.13
N GLY A 114 -6.61 11.61 -7.53
CA GLY A 114 -6.59 12.40 -6.29
C GLY A 114 -5.31 13.18 -5.99
N LEU A 115 -4.45 12.59 -5.13
CA LEU A 115 -3.25 13.20 -4.53
C LEU A 115 -2.33 13.89 -5.54
N TYR A 116 -2.11 13.25 -6.68
CA TYR A 116 -1.28 13.77 -7.77
C TYR A 116 -1.86 15.06 -8.35
N TYR A 117 -3.16 15.03 -8.68
CA TYR A 117 -3.87 16.18 -9.22
C TYR A 117 -3.97 17.32 -8.20
N TRP A 118 -4.27 17.00 -6.94
CA TRP A 118 -4.37 17.98 -5.87
C TRP A 118 -3.06 18.73 -5.66
N SER A 119 -1.94 18.00 -5.64
CA SER A 119 -0.61 18.60 -5.48
C SER A 119 -0.25 19.51 -6.66
N ALA A 120 -0.62 19.14 -7.88
CA ALA A 120 -0.45 19.99 -9.05
C ALA A 120 -1.25 21.30 -8.93
N ARG A 121 -2.54 21.21 -8.58
CA ARG A 121 -3.43 22.38 -8.51
C ARG A 121 -3.09 23.32 -7.36
N LEU A 122 -2.65 22.78 -6.23
CA LEU A 122 -2.38 23.55 -5.01
C LEU A 122 -0.99 24.20 -4.99
N SER A 123 -0.02 23.69 -5.75
CA SER A 123 1.34 24.24 -5.80
C SER A 123 1.51 25.42 -6.76
N GLY A 124 0.50 25.74 -7.57
CA GLY A 124 0.54 26.85 -8.53
C GLY A 124 1.31 26.55 -9.83
N LYS A 125 1.16 27.42 -10.84
CA LYS A 125 1.60 27.14 -12.23
C LYS A 125 3.09 26.80 -12.38
N GLN A 126 3.95 27.37 -11.54
CA GLN A 126 5.41 27.16 -11.61
C GLN A 126 5.86 25.83 -10.99
N TRP A 127 5.23 25.42 -9.88
CA TRP A 127 5.60 24.22 -9.13
C TRP A 127 4.73 23.01 -9.47
N ALA A 128 3.61 23.19 -10.18
CA ALA A 128 2.66 22.12 -10.51
C ALA A 128 3.32 20.87 -11.13
N PRO A 129 4.21 20.99 -12.15
CA PRO A 129 4.89 19.82 -12.69
C PRO A 129 5.79 19.10 -11.68
N PHE A 130 6.53 19.84 -10.83
CA PHE A 130 7.41 19.25 -9.82
C PHE A 130 6.64 18.61 -8.66
N ALA A 131 5.62 19.31 -8.13
CA ALA A 131 4.79 18.83 -7.04
C ALA A 131 4.03 17.56 -7.41
N SER A 132 3.50 17.54 -8.63
CA SER A 132 2.81 16.38 -9.18
C SER A 132 3.79 15.26 -9.51
N TRP A 133 5.01 15.57 -9.98
CA TRP A 133 6.08 14.57 -10.10
C TRP A 133 6.41 13.94 -8.74
N MET A 134 6.78 14.73 -7.73
CA MET A 134 7.10 14.23 -6.39
C MET A 134 5.97 13.37 -5.80
N THR A 135 4.73 13.85 -5.84
CA THR A 135 3.57 13.12 -5.32
C THR A 135 3.29 11.87 -6.14
N GLY A 136 3.43 11.97 -7.46
CA GLY A 136 3.35 10.85 -8.39
C GLY A 136 4.39 9.78 -8.09
N TRP A 137 5.64 10.12 -7.78
CA TRP A 137 6.68 9.14 -7.42
C TRP A 137 6.44 8.46 -6.07
N TYR A 138 5.90 9.19 -5.10
CA TYR A 138 5.50 8.62 -3.81
C TYR A 138 4.22 7.77 -3.88
N CYS A 139 3.41 7.94 -4.93
CA CYS A 139 2.28 7.05 -5.23
C CYS A 139 2.70 5.89 -6.15
N PHE A 140 3.31 6.18 -7.30
CA PHE A 140 3.41 5.35 -8.50
C PHE A 140 4.54 5.87 -9.48
N SER A 141 5.75 5.30 -9.48
CA SER A 141 6.90 5.64 -10.37
C SER A 141 6.89 5.18 -11.85
N ARG A 142 7.09 6.10 -12.82
CA ARG A 142 7.51 5.84 -14.22
C ARG A 142 8.94 6.37 -14.48
N LEU A 143 9.74 5.66 -15.27
CA LEU A 143 11.01 6.18 -15.82
C LEU A 143 10.97 6.40 -17.36
N PRO A 144 11.71 7.42 -17.87
CA PRO A 144 12.19 7.47 -19.25
C PRO A 144 13.45 6.61 -19.43
N SER A 145 13.61 6.11 -20.64
CA SER A 145 14.68 5.23 -21.14
C SER A 145 16.11 5.67 -20.83
N SER A 146 16.95 4.67 -20.52
CA SER A 146 18.41 4.59 -20.74
C SER A 146 19.24 5.85 -20.47
N SER A 147 19.85 5.96 -19.27
CA SER A 147 21.21 6.54 -19.03
C SER A 147 21.50 6.85 -17.54
N PHE A 148 20.52 6.78 -16.64
CA PHE A 148 20.71 7.29 -15.26
C PHE A 148 21.05 6.24 -14.19
N VAL A 149 20.90 4.95 -14.50
CA VAL A 149 21.09 3.84 -13.54
C VAL A 149 22.56 3.45 -13.37
N GLU A 150 23.42 3.77 -14.33
CA GLU A 150 24.86 3.47 -14.26
C GLU A 150 25.60 4.34 -13.22
N LEU A 151 25.09 5.53 -12.90
CA LEU A 151 25.66 6.41 -11.87
C LEU A 151 25.42 5.89 -10.44
N PHE A 152 24.36 5.10 -10.25
CA PHE A 152 23.95 4.58 -8.94
C PHE A 152 24.85 3.41 -8.48
N HIS A 153 25.26 2.54 -9.39
CA HIS A 153 26.19 1.43 -9.08
C HIS A 153 27.59 1.94 -8.75
N LEU A 154 28.09 2.97 -9.43
CA LEU A 154 29.40 3.58 -9.16
C LEU A 154 29.44 4.31 -7.81
N SER A 155 28.33 4.92 -7.39
CA SER A 155 28.24 5.65 -6.11
C SER A 155 28.12 4.72 -4.91
N PHE A 156 27.43 3.59 -5.05
CA PHE A 156 27.26 2.59 -3.99
C PHE A 156 28.55 1.80 -3.72
N ILE A 157 29.32 1.49 -4.78
CA ILE A 157 30.63 0.84 -4.64
C ILE A 157 31.65 1.83 -4.04
N SER A 158 31.63 3.11 -4.44
CA SER A 158 32.53 4.13 -3.87
C SER A 158 32.30 4.40 -2.37
N CYS A 159 31.06 4.24 -1.90
CA CYS A 159 30.71 4.40 -0.48
C CYS A 159 31.15 3.20 0.37
N LEU A 160 31.14 1.98 -0.19
CA LEU A 160 31.63 0.77 0.48
C LEU A 160 33.17 0.76 0.68
N PHE A 161 33.92 1.51 -0.13
CA PHE A 161 35.38 1.63 -0.01
C PHE A 161 35.87 2.78 0.89
N CYS A 162 34.97 3.56 1.51
CA CYS A 162 35.37 4.66 2.40
C CYS A 162 35.73 4.24 3.84
N THR A 163 35.82 2.94 4.15
CA THR A 163 36.36 2.44 5.43
C THR A 163 37.82 2.00 5.29
N GLY A 164 38.70 2.99 5.06
CA GLY A 164 40.16 3.03 5.31
C GLY A 164 41.06 1.86 4.86
N TYR A 165 42.01 2.11 3.94
CA TYR A 165 43.48 1.85 4.06
C TYR A 165 44.22 1.97 2.68
N PHE A 166 45.18 2.91 2.59
CA PHE A 166 46.35 3.09 1.67
C PHE A 166 46.25 3.56 0.18
N SER A 167 47.30 4.33 -0.20
CA SER A 167 47.68 5.22 -1.34
C SER A 167 47.35 4.90 -2.83
N SER A 168 47.44 5.97 -3.65
CA SER A 168 46.52 6.33 -4.74
C SER A 168 47.11 6.52 -6.17
N ALA A 169 47.86 5.57 -6.73
CA ALA A 169 48.28 5.68 -8.15
C ALA A 169 48.27 4.36 -8.94
N ILE A 170 48.74 3.27 -8.33
CA ILE A 170 48.77 1.95 -8.98
C ILE A 170 47.36 1.35 -9.13
N ILE A 171 46.45 1.69 -8.22
CA ILE A 171 45.04 1.25 -8.25
C ILE A 171 44.30 1.84 -9.47
N VAL A 172 44.60 3.07 -9.89
CA VAL A 172 43.88 3.69 -11.02
C VAL A 172 44.23 3.00 -12.34
N ALA A 173 45.49 2.62 -12.54
CA ALA A 173 45.93 1.89 -13.72
C ALA A 173 45.42 0.44 -13.73
N VAL A 174 45.45 -0.24 -12.59
CA VAL A 174 44.93 -1.61 -12.45
C VAL A 174 43.40 -1.63 -12.58
N ALA A 175 42.69 -0.65 -12.01
CA ALA A 175 41.25 -0.49 -12.14
C ALA A 175 40.83 -0.21 -13.59
N ALA A 176 41.55 0.67 -14.31
CA ALA A 176 41.27 0.93 -15.73
C ALA A 176 41.43 -0.34 -16.60
N THR A 177 42.43 -1.16 -16.30
CA THR A 177 42.69 -2.41 -17.02
C THR A 177 41.64 -3.49 -16.69
N ILE A 178 41.24 -3.59 -15.42
CA ILE A 178 40.16 -4.49 -14.98
C ILE A 178 38.80 -4.05 -15.55
N VAL A 179 38.53 -2.75 -15.66
CA VAL A 179 37.31 -2.20 -16.27
C VAL A 179 37.23 -2.52 -17.76
N ALA A 180 38.35 -2.44 -18.50
CA ALA A 180 38.39 -2.82 -19.91
C ALA A 180 38.14 -4.33 -20.11
N ILE A 181 38.73 -5.18 -19.28
CA ILE A 181 38.52 -6.64 -19.31
C ILE A 181 37.08 -6.99 -18.90
N ALA A 182 36.52 -6.29 -17.92
CA ALA A 182 35.13 -6.45 -17.50
C ALA A 182 34.14 -5.99 -18.57
N ALA A 183 34.41 -4.92 -19.31
CA ALA A 183 33.55 -4.48 -20.42
C ALA A 183 33.46 -5.52 -21.54
N VAL A 184 34.58 -6.18 -21.87
CA VAL A 184 34.60 -7.28 -22.84
C VAL A 184 33.84 -8.51 -22.31
N ALA A 185 34.01 -8.85 -21.04
CA ALA A 185 33.25 -9.94 -20.40
C ALA A 185 31.75 -9.64 -20.33
N VAL A 186 31.35 -8.39 -20.06
CA VAL A 186 29.97 -7.92 -20.05
C VAL A 186 29.34 -8.00 -21.44
N THR A 187 30.09 -7.69 -22.50
CA THR A 187 29.59 -7.84 -23.87
C THR A 187 29.35 -9.30 -24.23
N ILE A 188 30.24 -10.20 -23.79
CA ILE A 188 30.09 -11.66 -23.97
C ILE A 188 28.89 -12.19 -23.17
N VAL A 189 28.69 -11.71 -21.94
CA VAL A 189 27.54 -12.08 -21.08
C VAL A 189 26.23 -11.51 -21.62
N ALA A 190 26.22 -10.31 -22.21
CA ALA A 190 25.04 -9.74 -22.86
C ALA A 190 24.62 -10.57 -24.08
N ILE A 191 25.58 -11.03 -24.90
CA ILE A 191 25.31 -11.95 -26.02
C ILE A 191 24.76 -13.28 -25.49
N ALA A 192 25.34 -13.82 -24.41
CA ALA A 192 24.82 -15.04 -23.76
C ALA A 192 23.42 -14.86 -23.16
N ALA A 193 23.09 -13.68 -22.63
CA ALA A 193 21.78 -13.35 -22.07
C ALA A 193 20.71 -13.19 -23.16
N VAL A 194 21.06 -12.63 -24.32
CA VAL A 194 20.18 -12.60 -25.49
C VAL A 194 19.88 -14.03 -25.97
N ILE A 195 20.89 -14.88 -26.04
CA ILE A 195 20.72 -16.31 -26.38
C ILE A 195 19.84 -17.01 -25.33
N ALA A 196 20.07 -16.77 -24.03
CA ALA A 196 19.26 -17.34 -22.95
C ALA A 196 17.81 -16.85 -22.98
N THR A 197 17.55 -15.61 -23.38
CA THR A 197 16.20 -15.05 -23.52
C THR A 197 15.45 -15.68 -24.69
N ILE A 198 16.14 -15.91 -25.82
CA ILE A 198 15.58 -16.63 -26.97
C ILE A 198 15.25 -18.08 -26.57
N VAL A 199 16.13 -18.74 -25.82
CA VAL A 199 15.90 -20.09 -25.29
C VAL A 199 14.76 -20.12 -24.26
N ALA A 200 14.61 -19.08 -23.43
CA ALA A 200 13.52 -18.96 -22.45
C ALA A 200 12.16 -18.73 -23.13
N ILE A 201 12.09 -17.93 -24.18
CA ILE A 201 10.88 -17.75 -24.98
C ILE A 201 10.48 -19.06 -25.66
N ALA A 202 11.45 -19.80 -26.20
CA ALA A 202 11.22 -21.13 -26.76
C ALA A 202 10.76 -22.14 -25.68
N ALA A 203 11.30 -22.05 -24.46
CA ALA A 203 10.91 -22.90 -23.33
C ALA A 203 9.51 -22.57 -22.79
N VAL A 204 9.10 -21.30 -22.77
CA VAL A 204 7.74 -20.87 -22.40
C VAL A 204 6.73 -21.31 -23.45
N ALA A 205 7.07 -21.20 -24.74
CA ALA A 205 6.24 -21.75 -25.81
C ALA A 205 6.08 -23.27 -25.68
N ALA A 206 7.17 -24.00 -25.38
CA ALA A 206 7.14 -25.43 -25.12
C ALA A 206 6.35 -25.78 -23.83
N ALA A 207 6.44 -24.95 -22.80
CA ALA A 207 5.70 -25.12 -21.54
C ALA A 207 4.19 -24.86 -21.73
N ILE A 208 3.79 -23.91 -22.58
CA ILE A 208 2.37 -23.69 -22.92
C ILE A 208 1.81 -24.91 -23.68
N VAL A 209 2.59 -25.49 -24.59
CA VAL A 209 2.24 -26.74 -25.29
C VAL A 209 2.19 -27.92 -24.31
N ALA A 210 3.12 -28.00 -23.35
CA ALA A 210 3.13 -29.02 -22.32
C ALA A 210 1.98 -28.85 -21.30
N ILE A 211 1.60 -27.62 -20.95
CA ILE A 211 0.46 -27.30 -20.06
C ILE A 211 -0.86 -27.64 -20.75
N ALA A 212 -0.98 -27.40 -22.05
CA ALA A 212 -2.12 -27.88 -22.84
C ALA A 212 -2.18 -29.42 -22.89
N ALA A 213 -1.03 -30.10 -22.93
CA ALA A 213 -0.93 -31.56 -22.86
C ALA A 213 -1.14 -32.12 -21.42
N VAL A 214 -0.77 -31.38 -20.38
CA VAL A 214 -0.89 -31.75 -18.96
C VAL A 214 -2.28 -31.47 -18.41
N ALA A 215 -3.00 -30.48 -18.95
CA ALA A 215 -4.44 -30.31 -18.73
C ALA A 215 -5.25 -31.53 -19.23
N ALA A 216 -4.69 -32.33 -20.15
CA ALA A 216 -5.25 -33.60 -20.60
C ALA A 216 -4.82 -34.82 -19.76
N ALA A 217 -3.89 -34.67 -18.81
CA ALA A 217 -3.32 -35.78 -18.03
C ALA A 217 -3.21 -35.42 -16.54
N THR A 218 -4.35 -35.42 -15.86
CA THR A 218 -4.47 -35.36 -14.40
C THR A 218 -3.95 -36.64 -13.74
N ALA A 219 -2.71 -36.64 -13.22
CA ALA A 219 -2.25 -37.39 -12.02
C ALA A 219 -0.72 -37.34 -11.89
N GLY A 220 -0.15 -36.86 -10.77
CA GLY A 220 1.29 -37.08 -10.48
C GLY A 220 1.94 -36.10 -9.52
N ILE A 221 1.71 -36.28 -8.22
CA ILE A 221 2.23 -35.47 -7.11
C ILE A 221 3.76 -35.57 -6.90
N THR A 222 4.50 -36.38 -7.68
CA THR A 222 5.92 -36.66 -7.41
C THR A 222 6.92 -35.84 -8.25
N ILE A 223 6.47 -35.14 -9.31
CA ILE A 223 7.37 -34.34 -10.18
C ILE A 223 7.58 -32.91 -9.64
N ALA A 224 6.63 -32.40 -8.82
CA ALA A 224 6.70 -31.06 -8.24
C ALA A 224 7.97 -30.85 -7.39
N THR A 225 8.38 -31.83 -6.59
CA THR A 225 9.50 -31.65 -5.66
C THR A 225 10.86 -31.50 -6.36
N ALA A 226 11.05 -32.05 -7.56
CA ALA A 226 12.30 -31.94 -8.33
C ALA A 226 12.36 -30.69 -9.22
N ALA A 227 11.21 -30.20 -9.71
CA ALA A 227 11.12 -28.95 -10.46
C ALA A 227 11.34 -27.71 -9.58
N PHE A 228 10.90 -27.75 -8.32
CA PHE A 228 11.03 -26.64 -7.37
C PHE A 228 12.48 -26.41 -6.88
N THR A 229 13.30 -27.46 -6.80
CA THR A 229 14.72 -27.34 -6.42
C THR A 229 15.56 -26.64 -7.51
N LYS A 230 15.25 -26.91 -8.79
CA LYS A 230 15.87 -26.19 -9.92
C LYS A 230 15.36 -24.75 -10.06
N LEU A 231 14.11 -24.46 -9.67
CA LEU A 231 13.61 -23.08 -9.56
C LEU A 231 14.36 -22.27 -8.50
N GLY A 232 14.88 -22.91 -7.45
CA GLY A 232 15.71 -22.26 -6.42
C GLY A 232 17.04 -21.72 -6.95
N GLU A 233 17.69 -22.42 -7.87
CA GLU A 233 18.94 -21.93 -8.48
C GLU A 233 18.70 -20.92 -9.60
N ILE A 234 17.64 -21.12 -10.39
CA ILE A 234 17.16 -20.12 -11.36
C ILE A 234 16.74 -18.85 -10.61
N SER A 235 16.15 -18.95 -9.42
CA SER A 235 15.76 -17.80 -8.60
C SER A 235 16.93 -16.92 -8.23
N LYS A 236 18.16 -17.43 -8.05
CA LYS A 236 19.32 -16.58 -7.71
C LYS A 236 19.77 -15.73 -8.90
N ALA A 237 19.72 -16.28 -10.11
CA ALA A 237 19.97 -15.54 -11.35
C ALA A 237 18.79 -14.60 -11.69
N PHE A 238 17.56 -15.02 -11.41
CA PHE A 238 16.34 -14.20 -11.54
C PHE A 238 16.32 -13.05 -10.53
N ILE A 239 16.76 -13.28 -9.29
CA ILE A 239 16.88 -12.28 -8.23
C ILE A 239 17.91 -11.22 -8.64
N PHE A 240 19.05 -11.60 -9.23
CA PHE A 240 20.04 -10.62 -9.67
C PHE A 240 19.52 -9.75 -10.84
N VAL A 241 18.86 -10.36 -11.84
CA VAL A 241 18.27 -9.65 -12.98
C VAL A 241 17.04 -8.82 -12.58
N PHE A 242 16.22 -9.30 -11.64
CA PHE A 242 15.03 -8.59 -11.17
C PHE A 242 15.28 -7.62 -10.03
N GLN A 243 16.38 -7.72 -9.28
CA GLN A 243 16.78 -6.67 -8.33
C GLN A 243 17.24 -5.41 -9.08
N GLU A 244 17.70 -5.54 -10.33
CA GLU A 244 17.85 -4.42 -11.28
C GLU A 244 16.51 -3.92 -11.87
N ILE A 245 15.50 -4.78 -12.02
CA ILE A 245 14.14 -4.40 -12.48
C ILE A 245 13.32 -3.77 -11.35
N SER A 246 13.50 -4.20 -10.10
CA SER A 246 12.80 -3.72 -8.89
C SER A 246 13.13 -2.26 -8.55
N VAL A 247 14.17 -1.71 -9.19
CA VAL A 247 14.59 -0.31 -9.02
C VAL A 247 13.93 0.63 -10.06
N LYS A 248 13.10 0.13 -10.99
CA LYS A 248 12.63 0.94 -12.13
C LYS A 248 11.14 1.27 -12.22
N GLU A 249 10.26 0.77 -11.36
CA GLU A 249 8.82 0.87 -11.61
C GLU A 249 7.98 1.15 -10.36
N THR A 250 6.68 1.21 -10.58
CA THR A 250 5.61 2.00 -9.97
C THR A 250 5.11 1.53 -8.58
N VAL A 251 5.97 1.41 -7.57
CA VAL A 251 5.90 0.29 -6.59
C VAL A 251 5.08 0.49 -5.28
N LEU A 252 4.85 1.71 -4.78
CA LEU A 252 4.49 1.88 -3.36
C LEU A 252 3.07 1.42 -2.98
N GLN A 253 2.04 1.79 -3.75
CA GLN A 253 0.68 1.33 -3.42
C GLN A 253 0.48 -0.17 -3.65
N TRP A 254 1.19 -0.74 -4.64
CA TRP A 254 1.22 -2.19 -4.83
C TRP A 254 1.90 -2.91 -3.66
N ALA A 255 2.94 -2.34 -3.04
CA ALA A 255 3.53 -2.92 -1.83
C ALA A 255 2.55 -3.03 -0.66
N VAL A 256 1.64 -2.07 -0.50
CA VAL A 256 0.59 -2.17 0.54
C VAL A 256 -0.31 -3.36 0.26
N THR A 257 -0.72 -3.56 -1.00
CA THR A 257 -1.52 -4.73 -1.41
C THR A 257 -0.75 -6.03 -1.24
N THR A 258 0.52 -6.05 -1.64
CA THR A 258 1.41 -7.19 -1.40
C THR A 258 1.49 -7.52 0.09
N SER A 259 1.65 -6.51 0.96
CA SER A 259 1.73 -6.70 2.41
C SER A 259 0.46 -7.35 2.98
N VAL A 260 -0.72 -6.85 2.58
CA VAL A 260 -2.02 -7.36 3.05
C VAL A 260 -2.22 -8.80 2.59
N ASP A 261 -2.04 -9.08 1.30
CA ASP A 261 -2.27 -10.42 0.75
C ASP A 261 -1.20 -11.42 1.22
N PHE A 262 0.03 -10.96 1.50
CA PHE A 262 1.07 -11.77 2.11
C PHE A 262 0.74 -12.07 3.59
N SER A 263 0.20 -11.10 4.32
CA SER A 263 -0.28 -11.31 5.70
C SER A 263 -1.39 -12.35 5.76
N LEU A 264 -2.31 -12.36 4.78
CA LEU A 264 -3.33 -13.41 4.65
C LEU A 264 -2.70 -14.77 4.39
N ALA A 265 -1.73 -14.85 3.48
CA ALA A 265 -1.02 -16.10 3.19
C ALA A 265 -0.30 -16.66 4.44
N GLN A 266 0.32 -15.79 5.25
CA GLN A 266 0.91 -16.16 6.53
C GLN A 266 -0.14 -16.61 7.55
N LEU A 267 -1.27 -15.92 7.64
CA LEU A 267 -2.37 -16.33 8.53
C LEU A 267 -2.93 -17.71 8.14
N LEU A 268 -3.06 -17.99 6.84
CA LEU A 268 -3.47 -19.31 6.35
C LEU A 268 -2.46 -20.41 6.71
N GLN A 269 -1.15 -20.12 6.63
CA GLN A 269 -0.10 -21.03 7.12
C GLN A 269 -0.29 -21.35 8.61
N VAL A 270 -0.57 -20.34 9.44
CA VAL A 270 -0.80 -20.52 10.90
C VAL A 270 -2.10 -21.29 11.17
N ILE A 271 -3.17 -21.02 10.42
CA ILE A 271 -4.43 -21.78 10.50
C ILE A 271 -4.18 -23.26 10.17
N ILE A 272 -3.40 -23.56 9.14
CA ILE A 272 -3.04 -24.95 8.77
C ILE A 272 -2.21 -25.60 9.86
N LEU A 273 -1.21 -24.90 10.40
CA LEU A 273 -0.37 -25.38 11.50
C LEU A 273 -1.24 -25.79 12.70
N LEU A 274 -2.12 -24.90 13.16
CA LEU A 274 -3.01 -25.16 14.30
C LEU A 274 -4.03 -26.27 13.99
N SER A 275 -4.54 -26.34 12.76
CA SER A 275 -5.51 -27.36 12.34
C SER A 275 -4.91 -28.77 12.25
N THR A 276 -3.60 -28.87 12.04
CA THR A 276 -2.89 -30.16 11.88
C THR A 276 -2.21 -30.64 13.16
N GLY A 277 -2.37 -29.94 14.28
CA GLY A 277 -1.84 -30.34 15.59
C GLY A 277 -1.13 -29.24 16.37
N GLY A 278 -0.89 -28.07 15.77
CA GLY A 278 -0.06 -27.02 16.36
C GLY A 278 1.42 -27.35 16.34
N ASN A 279 2.28 -26.37 16.61
CA ASN A 279 3.73 -26.56 16.59
C ASN A 279 4.18 -27.69 17.54
N ASN A 280 3.62 -27.74 18.75
CA ASN A 280 3.98 -28.76 19.75
C ASN A 280 3.32 -30.12 19.51
N GLY A 281 2.28 -30.20 18.69
CA GLY A 281 1.60 -31.44 18.32
C GLY A 281 2.07 -32.05 17.00
N GLY A 282 3.17 -31.56 16.42
CA GLY A 282 3.70 -32.05 15.14
C GLY A 282 2.91 -31.57 13.92
N GLY A 283 2.22 -30.43 14.03
CA GLY A 283 1.46 -29.82 12.95
C GLY A 283 2.32 -29.45 11.74
N TYR A 284 1.69 -29.44 10.57
CA TYR A 284 2.34 -29.10 9.31
C TYR A 284 2.58 -27.59 9.22
N PHE A 285 3.85 -27.19 9.38
CA PHE A 285 4.29 -25.82 9.10
C PHE A 285 4.56 -25.65 7.60
N ALA A 286 3.71 -24.89 6.91
CA ALA A 286 3.86 -24.66 5.47
C ALA A 286 5.23 -24.00 5.16
N SER A 287 5.89 -24.39 4.07
CA SER A 287 7.16 -23.75 3.70
C SER A 287 6.96 -22.36 3.11
N LYS A 288 8.01 -21.53 3.09
CA LYS A 288 7.98 -20.20 2.45
C LYS A 288 7.50 -20.21 0.99
N TYR A 289 7.71 -21.32 0.27
CA TYR A 289 7.24 -21.50 -1.11
C TYR A 289 5.72 -21.73 -1.17
N VAL A 290 5.17 -22.47 -0.20
CA VAL A 290 3.73 -22.69 -0.09
C VAL A 290 3.01 -21.38 0.25
N VAL A 291 3.60 -20.55 1.13
CA VAL A 291 3.08 -19.21 1.45
C VAL A 291 3.01 -18.32 0.20
N ILE A 292 4.05 -18.32 -0.64
CA ILE A 292 4.01 -17.61 -1.94
C ILE A 292 2.95 -18.20 -2.88
N GLY A 293 2.75 -19.52 -2.87
CA GLY A 293 1.67 -20.17 -3.61
C GLY A 293 0.29 -19.68 -3.17
N PHE A 294 0.03 -19.60 -1.85
CA PHE A 294 -1.20 -19.03 -1.30
C PHE A 294 -1.38 -17.56 -1.73
N HIS A 295 -0.33 -16.76 -1.61
CA HIS A 295 -0.34 -15.35 -2.03
C HIS A 295 -0.71 -15.20 -3.51
N GLY A 296 -0.10 -15.99 -4.41
CA GLY A 296 -0.44 -15.98 -5.83
C GLY A 296 -1.88 -16.41 -6.11
N GLY A 297 -2.38 -17.42 -5.39
CA GLY A 297 -3.77 -17.85 -5.48
C GLY A 297 -4.76 -16.77 -5.04
N ILE A 298 -4.47 -16.09 -3.93
CA ILE A 298 -5.28 -14.97 -3.41
C ILE A 298 -5.33 -13.84 -4.45
N LEU A 299 -4.17 -13.41 -4.97
CA LEU A 299 -4.09 -12.35 -5.98
C LEU A 299 -4.83 -12.70 -7.27
N LEU A 300 -4.77 -13.96 -7.70
CA LEU A 300 -5.52 -14.43 -8.86
C LEU A 300 -7.03 -14.26 -8.64
N VAL A 301 -7.54 -14.67 -7.48
CA VAL A 301 -8.96 -14.49 -7.13
C VAL A 301 -9.30 -13.00 -7.04
N HIS A 302 -8.45 -12.18 -6.43
CA HIS A 302 -8.64 -10.72 -6.38
C HIS A 302 -8.72 -10.10 -7.78
N ALA A 303 -7.86 -10.52 -8.71
CA ALA A 303 -7.86 -10.05 -10.10
C ALA A 303 -9.13 -10.45 -10.86
N ILE A 304 -9.62 -11.68 -10.63
CA ILE A 304 -10.88 -12.16 -11.22
C ILE A 304 -12.06 -11.35 -10.68
N ILE A 305 -12.18 -11.19 -9.37
CA ILE A 305 -13.26 -10.40 -8.74
C ILE A 305 -13.23 -8.95 -9.23
N ASN A 306 -12.04 -8.35 -9.32
CA ASN A 306 -11.87 -6.97 -9.80
C ASN A 306 -12.07 -6.79 -11.30
N SER A 307 -12.18 -7.88 -12.06
CA SER A 307 -12.53 -7.86 -13.49
C SER A 307 -14.05 -7.93 -13.71
N LEU A 308 -14.85 -8.14 -12.66
CA LEU A 308 -16.32 -8.16 -12.73
C LEU A 308 -16.91 -6.75 -12.86
N PRO A 309 -18.17 -6.63 -13.31
CA PRO A 309 -18.87 -5.34 -13.38
C PRO A 309 -18.90 -4.59 -12.04
N ILE A 310 -18.96 -3.26 -12.12
CA ILE A 310 -18.99 -2.35 -10.94
C ILE A 310 -20.13 -2.69 -9.97
N SER A 311 -21.26 -3.21 -10.45
CA SER A 311 -22.38 -3.64 -9.58
C SER A 311 -21.99 -4.77 -8.62
N TRP A 312 -21.24 -5.77 -9.12
CA TRP A 312 -20.71 -6.86 -8.31
C TRP A 312 -19.64 -6.37 -7.35
N LEU A 313 -18.73 -5.52 -7.83
CA LEU A 313 -17.71 -4.89 -6.97
C LEU A 313 -18.36 -4.10 -5.82
N SER A 314 -19.39 -3.31 -6.11
CA SER A 314 -20.12 -2.56 -5.10
C SER A 314 -20.82 -3.48 -4.08
N PHE A 315 -21.45 -4.56 -4.53
CA PHE A 315 -22.10 -5.53 -3.63
C PHE A 315 -21.07 -6.20 -2.70
N VAL A 316 -19.98 -6.68 -3.30
CA VAL A 316 -18.91 -7.36 -2.56
C VAL A 316 -18.21 -6.39 -1.60
N GLY A 317 -18.01 -5.12 -1.98
CA GLY A 317 -17.49 -4.08 -1.10
C GLY A 317 -18.40 -3.80 0.11
N GLN A 318 -19.72 -3.75 -0.08
CA GLN A 318 -20.68 -3.61 1.02
C GLN A 318 -20.67 -4.83 1.95
N LEU A 319 -20.59 -6.04 1.38
CA LEU A 319 -20.43 -7.28 2.14
C LEU A 319 -19.13 -7.26 2.95
N ALA A 320 -18.03 -6.80 2.35
CA ALA A 320 -16.73 -6.65 2.99
C ALA A 320 -16.80 -5.71 4.20
N ALA A 321 -17.43 -4.55 4.05
CA ALA A 321 -17.59 -3.62 5.17
C ALA A 321 -18.49 -4.20 6.27
N ALA A 322 -19.60 -4.85 5.90
CA ALA A 322 -20.47 -5.52 6.85
C ALA A 322 -19.74 -6.64 7.61
N TRP A 323 -18.95 -7.46 6.91
CA TRP A 323 -18.12 -8.50 7.51
C TRP A 323 -17.08 -7.94 8.46
N ASN A 324 -16.42 -6.84 8.10
CA ASN A 324 -15.47 -6.19 9.00
C ASN A 324 -16.15 -5.68 10.28
N VAL A 325 -17.32 -5.04 10.17
CA VAL A 325 -18.06 -4.57 11.35
C VAL A 325 -18.54 -5.75 12.20
N ILE A 326 -19.27 -6.69 11.62
CA ILE A 326 -19.85 -7.84 12.33
C ILE A 326 -18.75 -8.72 12.90
N GLY A 327 -17.71 -9.02 12.11
CA GLY A 327 -16.56 -9.83 12.53
C GLY A 327 -15.84 -9.22 13.73
N VAL A 328 -15.62 -7.91 13.74
CA VAL A 328 -15.08 -7.21 14.91
C VAL A 328 -15.98 -7.38 16.11
N PHE A 329 -17.29 -7.10 16.00
CA PHE A 329 -18.21 -7.19 17.13
C PHE A 329 -18.29 -8.62 17.69
N VAL A 330 -18.34 -9.63 16.81
CA VAL A 330 -18.35 -11.03 17.21
C VAL A 330 -17.07 -11.38 17.96
N LEU A 331 -15.89 -11.08 17.41
CA LEU A 331 -14.62 -11.44 18.06
C LEU A 331 -14.38 -10.65 19.35
N MET A 332 -14.80 -9.37 19.39
CA MET A 332 -14.71 -8.52 20.57
C MET A 332 -15.48 -9.09 21.76
N ILE A 333 -16.63 -9.74 21.54
CA ILE A 333 -17.45 -10.33 22.61
C ILE A 333 -17.04 -11.78 22.85
N LEU A 334 -16.84 -12.55 21.78
CA LEU A 334 -16.60 -13.99 21.85
C LEU A 334 -15.28 -14.34 22.53
N ILE A 335 -14.18 -13.66 22.19
CA ILE A 335 -12.86 -14.00 22.74
C ILE A 335 -12.81 -13.79 24.26
N PRO A 336 -13.22 -12.63 24.82
CA PRO A 336 -13.24 -12.46 26.28
C PRO A 336 -14.23 -13.37 27.00
N THR A 337 -15.37 -13.68 26.37
CA THR A 337 -16.39 -14.53 27.01
C THR A 337 -15.96 -15.98 27.12
N VAL A 338 -15.18 -16.48 26.15
CA VAL A 338 -14.62 -17.84 26.14
C VAL A 338 -13.37 -17.96 27.03
N ALA A 339 -12.56 -16.91 27.10
CA ALA A 339 -11.34 -16.90 27.92
C ALA A 339 -11.65 -17.17 29.41
N THR A 340 -11.11 -18.28 29.93
CA THR A 340 -11.23 -18.68 31.34
C THR A 340 -10.36 -17.83 32.25
N GLU A 341 -9.19 -17.45 31.77
CA GLU A 341 -8.28 -16.53 32.43
C GLU A 341 -8.38 -15.16 31.75
N ARG A 342 -8.61 -14.12 32.56
CA ARG A 342 -8.68 -12.75 32.08
C ARG A 342 -7.66 -11.90 32.78
N SER A 343 -7.04 -11.03 32.01
CA SER A 343 -6.17 -10.00 32.54
C SER A 343 -6.95 -9.01 33.41
N SER A 344 -6.33 -8.57 34.50
CA SER A 344 -6.92 -7.55 35.35
C SER A 344 -7.03 -6.21 34.60
N ALA A 345 -8.04 -5.40 34.91
CA ALA A 345 -8.16 -4.05 34.34
C ALA A 345 -6.90 -3.22 34.59
N ARG A 346 -6.25 -3.40 35.75
CA ARG A 346 -4.96 -2.77 36.05
C ARG A 346 -3.89 -3.20 35.05
N PHE A 347 -3.79 -4.49 34.73
CA PHE A 347 -2.84 -4.96 33.72
C PHE A 347 -3.12 -4.31 32.36
N VAL A 348 -4.35 -4.38 31.86
CA VAL A 348 -4.72 -3.82 30.56
C VAL A 348 -4.38 -2.33 30.44
N PHE A 349 -4.71 -1.51 31.44
CA PHE A 349 -4.53 -0.05 31.38
C PHE A 349 -3.19 0.47 31.92
N THR A 350 -2.37 -0.35 32.60
CA THR A 350 -1.12 0.15 33.23
C THR A 350 0.12 -0.68 32.94
N HIS A 351 -0.01 -1.88 32.36
CA HIS A 351 1.14 -2.71 32.04
C HIS A 351 1.88 -2.20 30.81
N PHE A 352 3.07 -1.64 31.04
CA PHE A 352 3.97 -1.19 29.99
C PHE A 352 5.09 -2.20 29.80
N ASN A 353 5.08 -2.91 28.67
CA ASN A 353 6.08 -3.92 28.40
C ASN A 353 7.44 -3.27 28.06
N THR A 354 8.41 -3.40 28.97
CA THR A 354 9.80 -2.91 28.79
C THR A 354 10.77 -4.02 28.43
N GLN A 355 10.38 -5.28 28.62
CA GLN A 355 11.16 -6.46 28.27
C GLN A 355 10.72 -6.91 26.87
N ASN A 356 11.37 -6.34 25.86
CA ASN A 356 11.00 -6.51 24.45
C ASN A 356 11.92 -7.48 23.70
N ASP A 357 12.90 -8.09 24.36
CA ASP A 357 13.96 -8.93 23.76
C ASP A 357 14.60 -8.28 22.52
N ALA A 358 14.55 -6.95 22.44
CA ALA A 358 14.97 -6.16 21.29
C ALA A 358 16.10 -5.20 21.66
N GLY A 359 16.63 -5.26 22.89
CA GLY A 359 17.75 -4.43 23.34
C GLY A 359 17.45 -2.93 23.46
N ILE A 360 16.17 -2.53 23.40
CA ILE A 360 15.74 -1.13 23.55
C ILE A 360 15.30 -0.90 25.00
N HIS A 361 15.98 0.00 25.71
CA HIS A 361 15.71 0.28 27.13
C HIS A 361 14.94 1.60 27.39
N SER A 362 14.87 2.51 26.41
CA SER A 362 14.20 3.80 26.58
C SER A 362 12.68 3.65 26.53
N LYS A 363 11.99 4.01 27.62
CA LYS A 363 10.52 3.94 27.71
C LYS A 363 9.82 4.79 26.65
N LEU A 364 10.32 6.00 26.41
CA LEU A 364 9.75 6.89 25.38
C LEU A 364 9.88 6.24 23.99
N TYR A 365 11.03 5.64 23.71
CA TYR A 365 11.27 5.01 22.42
C TYR A 365 10.38 3.77 22.20
N ILE A 366 10.23 2.94 23.24
CA ILE A 366 9.33 1.79 23.22
C ILE A 366 7.87 2.23 22.99
N PHE A 367 7.43 3.30 23.67
CA PHE A 367 6.08 3.83 23.51
C PHE A 367 5.84 4.31 22.07
N VAL A 368 6.80 5.05 21.52
CA VAL A 368 6.72 5.59 20.17
C VAL A 368 6.72 4.46 19.11
N LEU A 369 7.50 3.40 19.29
CA LEU A 369 7.48 2.23 18.40
C LEU A 369 6.15 1.48 18.44
N GLY A 370 5.49 1.40 19.59
CA GLY A 370 4.17 0.75 19.66
C GLY A 370 3.06 1.52 18.94
N LEU A 371 3.25 2.82 18.64
CA LEU A 371 2.33 3.59 17.80
C LEU A 371 2.29 3.10 16.34
N LEU A 372 3.33 2.38 15.90
CA LEU A 372 3.43 1.87 14.52
C LEU A 372 2.28 0.91 14.17
N MET A 373 1.85 0.07 15.11
CA MET A 373 0.71 -0.84 14.91
C MET A 373 -0.58 -0.06 14.62
N SER A 374 -0.87 0.96 15.45
CA SER A 374 -2.05 1.80 15.27
C SER A 374 -1.97 2.60 13.97
N GLN A 375 -0.80 3.15 13.65
CA GLN A 375 -0.60 3.96 12.46
C GLN A 375 -0.75 3.13 11.18
N TYR A 376 -0.19 1.93 11.12
CA TYR A 376 -0.35 1.04 9.97
C TYR A 376 -1.82 0.63 9.79
N THR A 377 -2.52 0.32 10.89
CA THR A 377 -3.94 -0.08 10.80
C THR A 377 -4.82 1.04 10.26
N LEU A 378 -4.57 2.30 10.61
CA LEU A 378 -5.41 3.43 10.23
C LEU A 378 -5.03 4.05 8.87
N THR A 379 -4.40 3.29 7.97
CA THR A 379 -4.02 3.74 6.62
C THR A 379 -5.07 3.39 5.55
N GLY A 380 -4.98 4.01 4.36
CA GLY A 380 -5.79 3.63 3.20
C GLY A 380 -7.21 4.22 3.13
N TYR A 381 -7.51 5.23 3.96
CA TYR A 381 -8.76 5.99 3.93
C TYR A 381 -8.94 6.85 2.66
N ASP A 382 -7.88 7.06 1.87
CA ASP A 382 -7.90 7.82 0.62
C ASP A 382 -8.46 7.01 -0.57
N ALA A 383 -8.75 5.73 -0.39
CA ALA A 383 -9.40 4.92 -1.41
C ALA A 383 -10.72 5.54 -1.92
N SER A 384 -11.49 6.18 -1.03
CA SER A 384 -12.69 6.94 -1.39
C SER A 384 -12.43 8.10 -2.34
N ALA A 385 -11.21 8.65 -2.36
CA ALA A 385 -10.81 9.70 -3.30
C ALA A 385 -10.48 9.14 -4.69
N HIS A 386 -9.87 7.95 -4.76
CA HIS A 386 -9.50 7.30 -6.02
C HIS A 386 -10.71 6.80 -6.82
N MET A 387 -11.83 6.56 -6.13
CA MET A 387 -13.10 6.09 -6.73
C MET A 387 -14.10 7.22 -7.00
N THR A 388 -13.66 8.48 -6.99
CA THR A 388 -14.55 9.65 -7.11
C THR A 388 -15.25 9.74 -8.47
N GLU A 389 -14.63 9.32 -9.58
CA GLU A 389 -15.32 9.30 -10.88
C GLU A 389 -16.47 8.29 -10.94
N GLU A 390 -16.40 7.20 -10.16
CA GLU A 390 -17.45 6.17 -10.04
C GLU A 390 -18.49 6.51 -8.95
N THR A 391 -18.26 7.56 -8.16
CA THR A 391 -19.07 7.97 -6.99
C THR A 391 -20.13 9.00 -7.35
N LYS A 392 -21.38 8.75 -6.98
CA LYS A 392 -22.48 9.73 -7.09
C LYS A 392 -22.21 10.92 -6.18
N SER A 393 -22.35 12.15 -6.66
CA SER A 393 -22.12 13.39 -5.89
C SER A 393 -20.79 13.39 -5.15
N ALA A 394 -19.71 13.08 -5.88
CA ALA A 394 -18.36 12.85 -5.35
C ALA A 394 -17.81 14.01 -4.51
N ASP A 395 -18.19 15.24 -4.80
CA ASP A 395 -17.85 16.46 -4.05
C ASP A 395 -18.33 16.43 -2.58
N LYS A 396 -19.42 15.69 -2.30
CA LYS A 396 -19.98 15.51 -0.96
C LYS A 396 -19.69 14.13 -0.38
N ASN A 397 -19.73 13.09 -1.22
CA ASN A 397 -19.66 11.70 -0.76
C ASN A 397 -18.23 11.16 -0.66
N GLY A 398 -17.27 11.72 -1.41
CA GLY A 398 -15.84 11.46 -1.23
C GLY A 398 -15.36 11.85 0.17
N PRO A 399 -15.51 13.12 0.59
CA PRO A 399 -15.12 13.60 1.92
C PRO A 399 -15.76 12.82 3.07
N LYS A 400 -17.06 12.51 2.93
CA LYS A 400 -17.78 11.70 3.92
C LYS A 400 -17.17 10.31 4.07
N GLY A 401 -16.81 9.64 2.97
CA GLY A 401 -16.17 8.32 3.00
C GLY A 401 -14.82 8.32 3.72
N ILE A 402 -13.99 9.34 3.48
CA ILE A 402 -12.70 9.50 4.17
C ILE A 402 -12.91 9.67 5.69
N ILE A 403 -13.76 10.61 6.09
CA ILE A 403 -13.94 10.95 7.52
C ILE A 403 -14.62 9.82 8.28
N SER A 404 -15.67 9.23 7.72
CA SER A 404 -16.43 8.18 8.42
C SER A 404 -15.64 6.88 8.53
N SER A 405 -14.83 6.52 7.52
CA SER A 405 -13.97 5.32 7.58
C SER A 405 -12.94 5.42 8.72
N ILE A 406 -12.28 6.55 8.89
CA ILE A 406 -11.34 6.77 10.01
C ILE A 406 -12.10 6.79 11.33
N GLY A 407 -13.18 7.58 11.43
CA GLY A 407 -13.90 7.79 12.69
C GLY A 407 -14.50 6.50 13.26
N ILE A 408 -15.15 5.71 12.40
CA ILE A 408 -15.71 4.41 12.80
C ILE A 408 -14.59 3.44 13.18
N SER A 409 -13.47 3.42 12.44
CA SER A 409 -12.34 2.53 12.72
C SER A 409 -11.66 2.85 14.05
N ILE A 410 -11.56 4.13 14.45
CA ILE A 410 -11.02 4.51 15.76
C ILE A 410 -11.85 3.88 16.89
N ILE A 411 -13.18 3.99 16.81
CA ILE A 411 -14.09 3.50 17.87
C ILE A 411 -14.12 1.97 17.88
N VAL A 412 -14.40 1.37 16.71
CA VAL A 412 -14.55 -0.08 16.56
C VAL A 412 -13.24 -0.81 16.84
N GLY A 413 -12.11 -0.27 16.37
CA GLY A 413 -10.80 -0.87 16.60
C GLY A 413 -10.30 -0.74 18.02
N TRP A 414 -10.62 0.35 18.72
CA TRP A 414 -10.32 0.44 20.14
C TRP A 414 -11.10 -0.59 20.96
N ALA A 415 -12.39 -0.77 20.67
CA ALA A 415 -13.23 -1.74 21.36
C ALA A 415 -12.74 -3.19 21.11
N TYR A 416 -12.36 -3.50 19.87
CA TYR A 416 -11.74 -4.79 19.52
C TYR A 416 -10.41 -5.03 20.25
N LEU A 417 -9.51 -4.04 20.24
CA LEU A 417 -8.23 -4.12 20.93
C LEU A 417 -8.43 -4.37 22.42
N LEU A 418 -9.33 -3.64 23.07
CA LEU A 418 -9.66 -3.88 24.47
C LEU A 418 -10.10 -5.33 24.70
N GLY A 419 -11.05 -5.82 23.89
CA GLY A 419 -11.54 -7.19 23.98
C GLY A 419 -10.39 -8.21 23.96
N ILE A 420 -9.54 -8.17 22.94
CA ILE A 420 -8.42 -9.12 22.84
C ILE A 420 -7.41 -8.92 23.97
N THR A 421 -7.13 -7.66 24.36
CA THR A 421 -6.16 -7.35 25.41
C THR A 421 -6.56 -7.91 26.77
N PHE A 422 -7.88 -8.02 27.06
CA PHE A 422 -8.36 -8.71 28.26
C PHE A 422 -8.11 -10.23 28.24
N ALA A 423 -7.93 -10.83 27.07
CA ALA A 423 -7.57 -12.24 26.91
C ALA A 423 -6.05 -12.47 26.85
N VAL A 424 -5.22 -11.42 26.85
CA VAL A 424 -3.75 -11.53 26.92
C VAL A 424 -3.34 -11.80 28.36
N THR A 425 -2.73 -12.95 28.64
CA THR A 425 -2.27 -13.32 29.99
C THR A 425 -0.75 -13.26 30.14
N ASN A 426 0.01 -13.80 29.18
CA ASN A 426 1.47 -13.88 29.24
C ASN A 426 2.11 -13.42 27.91
N ILE A 427 2.67 -12.20 27.88
CA ILE A 427 3.25 -11.62 26.65
C ILE A 427 4.47 -12.42 26.13
N PRO A 428 5.47 -12.79 26.96
CA PRO A 428 6.59 -13.62 26.51
C PRO A 428 6.16 -14.94 25.84
N ASP A 429 5.19 -15.64 26.40
CA ASP A 429 4.70 -16.91 25.87
C ASP A 429 3.99 -16.74 24.51
N LEU A 430 3.18 -15.69 24.38
CA LEU A 430 2.49 -15.36 23.13
C LEU A 430 3.46 -14.98 21.99
N LEU A 431 4.61 -14.40 22.32
CA LEU A 431 5.63 -14.01 21.34
C LEU A 431 6.66 -15.12 21.08
N SER A 432 6.65 -16.21 21.85
CA SER A 432 7.60 -17.31 21.70
C SER A 432 7.36 -18.09 20.41
N ILE A 433 8.43 -18.45 19.70
CA ILE A 433 8.33 -19.28 18.49
C ILE A 433 7.98 -20.74 18.81
N ASP A 434 8.16 -21.14 20.08
CA ASP A 434 7.91 -22.50 20.55
C ASP A 434 6.44 -22.73 20.96
N ASN A 435 5.59 -21.70 20.89
CA ASN A 435 4.16 -21.85 21.16
C ASN A 435 3.41 -22.56 20.02
N ASP A 436 2.15 -22.94 20.25
CA ASP A 436 1.38 -23.75 19.31
C ASP A 436 1.16 -23.04 17.97
N ALA A 437 1.07 -21.71 17.96
CA ALA A 437 0.91 -20.87 16.77
C ALA A 437 2.25 -20.40 16.13
N GLY A 438 3.41 -20.85 16.61
CA GLY A 438 4.72 -20.52 16.04
C GLY A 438 5.10 -19.04 16.15
N GLY A 439 4.75 -18.38 17.26
CA GLY A 439 5.04 -16.96 17.52
C GLY A 439 4.04 -15.97 16.91
N TYR A 440 2.90 -16.45 16.40
CA TYR A 440 1.82 -15.60 15.91
C TYR A 440 0.84 -15.26 17.05
N ALA A 441 1.14 -14.22 17.84
CA ALA A 441 0.52 -13.99 19.15
C ALA A 441 -1.01 -13.93 19.13
N ILE A 442 -1.63 -13.32 18.13
CA ILE A 442 -3.09 -13.23 18.06
C ILE A 442 -3.75 -14.59 17.76
N ALA A 443 -3.08 -15.44 16.99
CA ALA A 443 -3.53 -16.82 16.77
C ALA A 443 -3.38 -17.65 18.03
N GLU A 444 -2.29 -17.46 18.78
CA GLU A 444 -2.09 -18.10 20.08
C GLU A 444 -3.16 -17.68 21.09
N VAL A 445 -3.47 -16.38 21.21
CA VAL A 445 -4.55 -15.89 22.09
C VAL A 445 -5.87 -16.59 21.78
N PHE A 446 -6.24 -16.67 20.50
CA PHE A 446 -7.51 -17.26 20.10
C PHE A 446 -7.52 -18.77 20.33
N TYR A 447 -6.41 -19.44 20.05
CA TYR A 447 -6.27 -20.87 20.23
C TYR A 447 -6.32 -21.26 21.72
N LEU A 448 -5.55 -20.58 22.59
CA LEU A 448 -5.51 -20.83 24.02
C LEU A 448 -6.84 -20.52 24.71
N ALA A 449 -7.54 -19.45 24.33
CA ALA A 449 -8.83 -19.11 24.91
C ALA A 449 -9.82 -20.27 24.81
N PHE A 450 -9.89 -20.92 23.65
CA PHE A 450 -10.77 -22.08 23.44
C PHE A 450 -10.20 -23.38 24.01
N LYS A 451 -8.89 -23.61 23.86
CA LYS A 451 -8.21 -24.81 24.38
C LYS A 451 -8.34 -24.92 25.90
N ASN A 452 -8.17 -23.82 26.63
CA ASN A 452 -8.30 -23.79 28.09
C ASN A 452 -9.74 -24.00 28.57
N ARG A 453 -10.73 -23.53 27.79
CA ARG A 453 -12.15 -23.63 28.17
C ARG A 453 -12.78 -24.97 27.82
N TYR A 454 -12.51 -25.49 26.62
CA TYR A 454 -13.20 -26.63 26.03
C TYR A 454 -12.29 -27.84 25.76
N GLY A 455 -11.01 -27.75 26.09
CA GLY A 455 -10.02 -28.79 25.80
C GLY A 455 -9.62 -28.88 24.32
N THR A 456 -10.24 -28.10 23.43
CA THR A 456 -9.95 -28.08 21.99
C THR A 456 -9.81 -26.65 21.48
N GLY A 457 -8.82 -26.40 20.61
CA GLY A 457 -8.56 -25.08 20.03
C GLY A 457 -9.37 -24.76 18.76
N VAL A 458 -10.30 -25.63 18.35
CA VAL A 458 -11.03 -25.52 17.07
C VAL A 458 -11.81 -24.21 16.97
N GLY A 459 -12.44 -23.76 18.05
CA GLY A 459 -13.16 -22.49 18.05
C GLY A 459 -12.25 -21.28 17.82
N GLY A 460 -11.00 -21.33 18.31
CA GLY A 460 -9.98 -20.33 18.02
C GLY A 460 -9.60 -20.29 16.54
N ILE A 461 -9.46 -21.47 15.92
CA ILE A 461 -9.19 -21.61 14.48
C ILE A 461 -10.33 -21.04 13.64
N ILE A 462 -11.59 -21.28 14.02
CA ILE A 462 -12.77 -20.69 13.35
C ILE A 462 -12.75 -19.15 13.46
N CYS A 463 -12.39 -18.61 14.63
CA CYS A 463 -12.23 -17.18 14.82
C CYS A 463 -11.13 -16.59 13.92
N LEU A 464 -10.02 -17.30 13.73
CA LEU A 464 -8.98 -16.90 12.78
C LEU A 464 -9.47 -16.96 11.32
N GLY A 465 -10.38 -17.88 10.99
CA GLY A 465 -11.09 -17.90 9.70
C GLY A 465 -11.91 -16.63 9.46
N VAL A 466 -12.58 -16.09 10.49
CA VAL A 466 -13.30 -14.81 10.39
C VAL A 466 -12.35 -13.65 10.07
N VAL A 467 -11.19 -13.63 10.71
CA VAL A 467 -10.12 -12.66 10.44
C VAL A 467 -9.57 -12.83 9.02
N ALA A 468 -9.31 -14.07 8.57
CA ALA A 468 -8.79 -14.35 7.24
C ALA A 468 -9.72 -13.84 6.13
N VAL A 469 -11.04 -14.00 6.29
CA VAL A 469 -12.03 -13.45 5.34
C VAL A 469 -12.01 -11.91 5.34
N ALA A 470 -11.81 -11.28 6.51
CA ALA A 470 -11.69 -9.82 6.58
C ALA A 470 -10.42 -9.30 5.86
N ILE A 471 -9.28 -9.97 6.02
CA ILE A 471 -8.03 -9.63 5.32
C ILE A 471 -8.19 -9.84 3.80
N PHE A 472 -8.86 -10.91 3.37
CA PHE A 472 -9.17 -11.14 1.96
C PHE A 472 -9.96 -9.97 1.36
N PHE A 473 -10.99 -9.51 2.08
CA PHE A 473 -11.78 -8.36 1.65
C PHE A 473 -10.98 -7.03 1.62
N CYS A 474 -10.02 -6.86 2.54
CA CYS A 474 -9.07 -5.75 2.52
C CYS A 474 -8.17 -5.79 1.28
N GLY A 475 -7.60 -6.97 0.96
CA GLY A 475 -6.75 -7.18 -0.20
C GLY A 475 -7.47 -6.90 -1.52
N MET A 476 -8.67 -7.44 -1.68
CA MET A 476 -9.51 -7.19 -2.85
C MET A 476 -9.80 -5.70 -3.04
N SER A 477 -10.18 -4.99 -1.97
CA SER A 477 -10.45 -3.55 -2.00
C SER A 477 -9.20 -2.74 -2.36
N SER A 478 -8.02 -3.20 -1.89
CA SER A 478 -6.73 -2.60 -2.23
C SER A 478 -6.42 -2.75 -3.72
N VAL A 479 -6.63 -3.94 -4.31
CA VAL A 479 -6.52 -4.16 -5.76
C VAL A 479 -7.52 -3.27 -6.53
N THR A 480 -8.73 -3.08 -6.01
CA THR A 480 -9.71 -2.15 -6.60
C THR A 480 -9.15 -0.74 -6.67
N SER A 481 -8.66 -0.21 -5.55
CA SER A 481 -8.11 1.15 -5.49
C SER A 481 -6.89 1.32 -6.41
N ASN A 482 -5.98 0.35 -6.40
CA ASN A 482 -4.75 0.38 -7.21
C ASN A 482 -5.02 0.44 -8.70
N SER A 483 -5.99 -0.34 -9.20
CA SER A 483 -6.27 -0.37 -10.64
C SER A 483 -6.89 0.93 -11.15
N ARG A 484 -7.66 1.65 -10.34
CA ARG A 484 -8.26 2.94 -10.70
C ARG A 484 -7.20 4.04 -10.71
N MET A 485 -6.28 3.98 -9.76
CA MET A 485 -5.15 4.89 -9.74
C MET A 485 -4.22 4.64 -10.93
N ALA A 486 -3.84 3.38 -11.19
CA ALA A 486 -3.06 2.99 -12.37
C ALA A 486 -3.74 3.45 -13.67
N TYR A 487 -5.06 3.28 -13.79
CA TYR A 487 -5.84 3.80 -14.91
C TYR A 487 -5.69 5.33 -15.06
N ALA A 488 -5.91 6.11 -14.00
CA ALA A 488 -5.81 7.57 -14.04
C ALA A 488 -4.40 8.04 -14.46
N PHE A 489 -3.34 7.41 -13.97
CA PHE A 489 -1.97 7.73 -14.40
C PHE A 489 -1.67 7.33 -15.84
N SER A 490 -2.22 6.21 -16.32
CA SER A 490 -2.07 5.83 -17.73
C SER A 490 -2.79 6.81 -18.66
N ARG A 491 -3.96 7.32 -18.26
CA ARG A 491 -4.71 8.36 -18.99
C ARG A 491 -3.86 9.62 -19.19
N ASP A 492 -3.16 10.04 -18.15
CA ASP A 492 -2.32 11.25 -18.16
C ASP A 492 -0.96 11.02 -18.85
N GLY A 493 -0.74 9.86 -19.49
CA GLY A 493 0.50 9.54 -20.19
C GLY A 493 1.68 9.27 -19.25
N ALA A 494 1.42 9.08 -17.95
CA ALA A 494 2.43 8.96 -16.92
C ALA A 494 2.90 7.52 -16.65
N MET A 495 2.46 6.51 -17.43
CA MET A 495 2.97 5.12 -17.35
C MET A 495 3.49 4.59 -18.70
N PRO A 496 4.56 3.77 -18.74
CA PRO A 496 5.01 3.14 -19.98
C PRO A 496 3.88 2.30 -20.58
N LEU A 497 3.75 2.25 -21.91
CA LEU A 497 2.60 1.62 -22.58
C LEU A 497 1.25 2.19 -22.09
N SER A 498 1.17 3.49 -21.80
CA SER A 498 -0.04 4.18 -21.33
C SER A 498 -1.29 3.86 -22.18
N SER A 499 -1.14 3.73 -23.50
CA SER A 499 -2.21 3.37 -24.43
C SER A 499 -2.75 1.94 -24.27
N PHE A 500 -2.03 1.06 -23.59
CA PHE A 500 -2.46 -0.30 -23.25
C PHE A 500 -3.17 -0.32 -21.89
N TRP A 501 -2.62 0.36 -20.88
CA TRP A 501 -3.17 0.38 -19.51
C TRP A 501 -4.43 1.25 -19.36
N HIS A 502 -4.57 2.29 -20.20
CA HIS A 502 -5.77 3.15 -20.26
C HIS A 502 -6.97 2.49 -20.95
N ARG A 503 -6.82 1.28 -21.53
CA ARG A 503 -7.97 0.63 -22.17
C ARG A 503 -8.99 0.16 -21.14
N VAL A 504 -10.23 0.60 -21.33
CA VAL A 504 -11.38 0.18 -20.54
C VAL A 504 -12.24 -0.78 -21.36
N ASN A 505 -12.78 -1.84 -20.74
CA ASN A 505 -13.67 -2.78 -21.40
C ASN A 505 -15.10 -2.20 -21.57
N ARG A 506 -16.00 -2.90 -22.27
CA ARG A 506 -17.42 -2.54 -22.48
C ARG A 506 -18.22 -2.30 -21.19
N GLN A 507 -17.73 -2.80 -20.06
CA GLN A 507 -18.33 -2.62 -18.73
C GLN A 507 -17.69 -1.47 -17.93
N GLU A 508 -16.87 -0.65 -18.58
CA GLU A 508 -16.17 0.49 -17.99
C GLU A 508 -15.20 0.12 -16.85
N VAL A 509 -14.64 -1.10 -16.90
CA VAL A 509 -13.62 -1.59 -15.95
C VAL A 509 -12.23 -1.64 -16.62
N PRO A 510 -11.17 -1.09 -15.99
CA PRO A 510 -9.81 -1.10 -16.53
C PRO A 510 -9.10 -2.45 -16.26
N ILE A 511 -9.50 -3.50 -17.00
CA ILE A 511 -9.02 -4.88 -16.79
C ILE A 511 -7.49 -4.98 -16.86
N ASN A 512 -6.85 -4.32 -17.83
CA ASN A 512 -5.40 -4.37 -17.98
C ASN A 512 -4.68 -3.83 -16.74
N ALA A 513 -5.21 -2.78 -16.11
CA ALA A 513 -4.66 -2.19 -14.88
C ALA A 513 -4.88 -3.09 -13.65
N VAL A 514 -5.97 -3.87 -13.62
CA VAL A 514 -6.23 -4.87 -12.57
C VAL A 514 -5.19 -5.99 -12.61
N TRP A 515 -4.96 -6.58 -13.79
CA TRP A 515 -3.99 -7.66 -13.95
C TRP A 515 -2.55 -7.19 -13.76
N LEU A 516 -2.23 -5.95 -14.18
CA LEU A 516 -0.95 -5.33 -13.86
C LEU A 516 -0.75 -5.23 -12.33
N SER A 517 -1.78 -4.77 -11.62
CA SER A 517 -1.70 -4.62 -10.16
C SER A 517 -1.48 -5.96 -9.45
N ALA A 518 -2.16 -7.02 -9.90
CA ALA A 518 -1.96 -8.36 -9.36
C ALA A 518 -0.56 -8.91 -9.68
N LEU A 519 -0.09 -8.74 -10.92
CA LEU A 519 1.24 -9.22 -11.35
C LEU A 519 2.36 -8.54 -10.57
N VAL A 520 2.33 -7.21 -10.47
CA VAL A 520 3.37 -6.47 -9.74
C VAL A 520 3.33 -6.83 -8.25
N SER A 521 2.14 -6.94 -7.66
CA SER A 521 2.00 -7.34 -6.26
C SER A 521 2.60 -8.72 -5.99
N PHE A 522 2.39 -9.68 -6.90
CA PHE A 522 2.99 -11.02 -6.82
C PHE A 522 4.51 -10.99 -6.95
N CYS A 523 5.05 -10.25 -7.93
CA CYS A 523 6.48 -10.09 -8.11
C CYS A 523 7.16 -9.49 -6.88
N MET A 524 6.51 -8.53 -6.22
CA MET A 524 7.02 -7.92 -5.00
C MET A 524 7.08 -8.91 -3.83
N ALA A 525 6.11 -9.82 -3.71
CA ALA A 525 6.16 -10.88 -2.70
C ALA A 525 7.33 -11.85 -2.90
N LEU A 526 7.82 -12.05 -4.13
CA LEU A 526 8.97 -12.92 -4.39
C LEU A 526 10.25 -12.46 -3.67
N THR A 527 10.36 -11.17 -3.34
CA THR A 527 11.50 -10.65 -2.55
C THR A 527 11.58 -11.30 -1.17
N SER A 528 10.46 -11.75 -0.60
CA SER A 528 10.42 -12.48 0.67
C SER A 528 11.12 -13.85 0.60
N LEU A 529 11.24 -14.46 -0.59
CA LEU A 529 11.96 -15.73 -0.76
C LEU A 529 13.46 -15.56 -0.54
N GLY A 530 14.00 -14.39 -0.91
CA GLY A 530 15.39 -13.99 -0.74
C GLY A 530 15.67 -13.51 0.68
N SER A 531 14.91 -12.51 1.16
CA SER A 531 15.05 -11.99 2.53
C SER A 531 13.74 -11.40 3.04
N LEU A 532 13.28 -11.91 4.19
CA LEU A 532 12.11 -11.34 4.89
C LEU A 532 12.40 -9.91 5.36
N VAL A 533 13.66 -9.59 5.70
CA VAL A 533 14.06 -8.22 6.09
C VAL A 533 13.88 -7.24 4.93
N ALA A 534 14.29 -7.65 3.72
CA ALA A 534 14.11 -6.84 2.51
C ALA A 534 12.63 -6.62 2.18
N PHE A 535 11.79 -7.66 2.34
CA PHE A 535 10.34 -7.56 2.18
C PHE A 535 9.71 -6.59 3.19
N GLN A 536 10.07 -6.70 4.48
CA GLN A 536 9.55 -5.80 5.52
C GLN A 536 10.00 -4.34 5.32
N ALA A 537 11.23 -4.12 4.84
CA ALA A 537 11.69 -2.80 4.45
C ALA A 537 10.84 -2.23 3.31
N MET A 538 10.58 -3.02 2.26
CA MET A 538 9.69 -2.63 1.15
C MET A 538 8.31 -2.18 1.63
N VAL A 539 7.66 -2.96 2.50
CA VAL A 539 6.34 -2.64 3.08
C VAL A 539 6.39 -1.34 3.92
N SER A 540 7.47 -1.15 4.69
CA SER A 540 7.66 0.05 5.50
C SER A 540 7.84 1.30 4.63
N ILE A 541 8.62 1.21 3.55
CA ILE A 541 8.82 2.29 2.58
C ILE A 541 7.50 2.66 1.90
N ALA A 542 6.68 1.68 1.53
CA ALA A 542 5.36 1.90 0.95
C ALA A 542 4.41 2.65 1.88
N THR A 543 4.41 2.28 3.16
CA THR A 543 3.62 2.97 4.18
C THR A 543 4.08 4.43 4.33
N ILE A 544 5.38 4.67 4.47
CA ILE A 544 5.93 6.04 4.55
C ILE A 544 5.60 6.84 3.29
N GLY A 545 5.87 6.28 2.11
CA GLY A 545 5.69 6.96 0.84
C GLY A 545 4.25 7.40 0.63
N LEU A 546 3.29 6.55 0.96
CA LEU A 546 1.87 6.89 0.93
C LEU A 546 1.53 8.08 1.85
N TYR A 547 2.04 8.08 3.08
CA TYR A 547 1.82 9.21 3.99
C TYR A 547 2.50 10.50 3.55
N VAL A 548 3.71 10.41 3.00
CA VAL A 548 4.40 11.57 2.40
C VAL A 548 3.57 12.11 1.23
N ALA A 549 2.98 11.23 0.41
CA ALA A 549 2.06 11.64 -0.65
C ALA A 549 0.80 12.35 -0.09
N TYR A 550 0.29 11.96 1.08
CA TYR A 550 -0.80 12.68 1.75
C TYR A 550 -0.38 14.07 2.25
N ALA A 551 0.83 14.20 2.78
CA ALA A 551 1.32 15.47 3.32
C ALA A 551 1.55 16.52 2.23
N MET A 552 1.95 16.14 1.02
CA MET A 552 2.25 17.07 -0.07
C MET A 552 1.08 18.02 -0.42
N PRO A 553 -0.13 17.55 -0.78
CA PRO A 553 -1.24 18.44 -1.09
C PRO A 553 -1.70 19.22 0.14
N ILE A 554 -1.64 18.65 1.34
CA ILE A 554 -1.96 19.37 2.59
C ILE A 554 -0.98 20.52 2.81
N PHE A 555 0.31 20.28 2.63
CA PHE A 555 1.37 21.27 2.75
C PHE A 555 1.19 22.41 1.74
N PHE A 556 0.93 22.09 0.48
CA PHE A 556 0.67 23.13 -0.53
C PHE A 556 -0.62 23.90 -0.26
N ARG A 557 -1.66 23.26 0.27
CA ARG A 557 -2.91 23.92 0.68
C ARG A 557 -2.66 24.97 1.79
N ILE A 558 -1.83 24.66 2.79
CA ILE A 558 -1.57 25.58 3.91
C ILE A 558 -0.49 26.63 3.62
N THR A 559 0.37 26.41 2.62
CA THR A 559 1.45 27.33 2.23
C THR A 559 1.10 28.14 0.98
N LEU A 560 1.16 27.53 -0.20
CA LEU A 560 1.07 28.19 -1.50
C LEU A 560 -0.37 28.57 -1.87
N ALA A 561 -1.32 27.66 -1.65
CA ALA A 561 -2.73 27.86 -2.00
C ALA A 561 -3.57 28.46 -0.86
N ARG A 562 -2.94 28.95 0.22
CA ARG A 562 -3.66 29.44 1.42
C ARG A 562 -4.72 30.49 1.11
N ASN A 563 -4.43 31.40 0.18
CA ASN A 563 -5.32 32.52 -0.17
C ASN A 563 -6.11 32.28 -1.47
N SER A 564 -5.73 31.27 -2.27
CA SER A 564 -6.35 30.98 -3.57
C SER A 564 -7.26 29.74 -3.54
N PHE A 565 -7.30 29.01 -2.42
CA PHE A 565 -8.09 27.80 -2.27
C PHE A 565 -9.59 28.12 -2.24
N VAL A 566 -10.34 27.52 -3.16
CA VAL A 566 -11.80 27.62 -3.21
C VAL A 566 -12.40 26.38 -2.57
N ALA A 567 -13.09 26.59 -1.45
CA ALA A 567 -13.72 25.53 -0.68
C ALA A 567 -14.86 24.84 -1.45
N GLY A 568 -14.87 23.51 -1.40
CA GLY A 568 -16.01 22.68 -1.80
C GLY A 568 -17.11 22.64 -0.73
N PRO A 569 -18.14 21.78 -0.93
CA PRO A 569 -19.24 21.60 0.02
C PRO A 569 -18.82 21.26 1.46
N PHE A 570 -17.68 20.59 1.63
CA PHE A 570 -17.06 20.34 2.93
C PHE A 570 -15.81 21.20 3.08
N SER A 571 -15.77 22.01 4.14
CA SER A 571 -14.61 22.85 4.49
C SER A 571 -14.43 22.96 6.00
N LEU A 572 -13.16 23.04 6.41
CA LEU A 572 -12.74 23.25 7.79
C LEU A 572 -12.73 24.75 8.18
N GLY A 573 -13.00 25.64 7.21
CA GLY A 573 -13.01 27.08 7.41
C GLY A 573 -11.70 27.58 8.02
N ARG A 574 -11.79 28.35 9.11
CA ARG A 574 -10.64 28.95 9.79
C ARG A 574 -9.69 27.93 10.42
N TYR A 575 -10.20 26.75 10.79
CA TYR A 575 -9.39 25.70 11.42
C TYR A 575 -8.57 24.90 10.41
N GLY A 576 -8.83 25.01 9.11
CA GLY A 576 -8.13 24.22 8.09
C GLY A 576 -6.62 24.40 8.07
N VAL A 577 -6.11 25.60 8.40
CA VAL A 577 -4.65 25.85 8.48
C VAL A 577 -4.03 25.17 9.69
N MET A 578 -4.70 25.22 10.85
CA MET A 578 -4.22 24.58 12.09
C MET A 578 -4.22 23.06 11.94
N VAL A 579 -5.34 22.49 11.48
CA VAL A 579 -5.47 21.04 11.25
C VAL A 579 -4.47 20.57 10.19
N GLY A 580 -4.23 21.37 9.14
CA GLY A 580 -3.24 21.05 8.12
C GLY A 580 -1.79 21.02 8.64
N TRP A 581 -1.38 21.95 9.50
CA TRP A 581 -0.05 21.88 10.13
C TRP A 581 0.10 20.67 11.06
N VAL A 582 -0.92 20.37 11.85
CA VAL A 582 -0.95 19.16 12.70
C VAL A 582 -0.80 17.91 11.84
N ALA A 583 -1.51 17.83 10.71
CA ALA A 583 -1.41 16.71 9.78
C ALA A 583 0.01 16.55 9.19
N VAL A 584 0.63 17.64 8.71
CA VAL A 584 1.99 17.60 8.14
C VAL A 584 3.03 17.21 9.20
N LEU A 585 2.93 17.76 10.41
CA LEU A 585 3.83 17.42 11.51
C LEU A 585 3.66 15.97 11.97
N TRP A 586 2.43 15.46 11.96
CA TRP A 586 2.18 14.05 12.23
C TRP A 586 2.80 13.15 11.16
N VAL A 587 2.64 13.48 9.87
CA VAL A 587 3.27 12.73 8.77
C VAL A 587 4.80 12.76 8.88
N ALA A 588 5.39 13.90 9.24
CA ALA A 588 6.83 14.00 9.51
C ALA A 588 7.24 13.10 10.68
N THR A 589 6.43 13.08 11.75
CA THR A 589 6.66 12.24 12.92
C THR A 589 6.66 10.75 12.53
N ILE A 590 5.60 10.26 11.87
CA ILE A 590 5.51 8.83 11.47
C ILE A 590 6.63 8.43 10.50
N THR A 591 7.07 9.34 9.61
CA THR A 591 8.20 9.09 8.70
C THR A 591 9.47 8.79 9.49
N ILE A 592 9.71 9.55 10.56
CA ILE A 592 10.81 9.28 11.50
C ILE A 592 10.54 7.97 12.24
N LEU A 593 9.32 7.71 12.74
CA LEU A 593 9.03 6.52 13.53
C LEU A 593 9.28 5.21 12.78
N PHE A 594 8.82 5.11 11.53
CA PHE A 594 9.05 3.95 10.66
C PHE A 594 10.52 3.82 10.22
N SER A 595 11.32 4.88 10.39
CA SER A 595 12.76 4.93 10.09
C SER A 595 13.64 4.53 11.28
N LEU A 596 13.09 4.47 12.49
CA LEU A 596 13.85 4.16 13.70
C LEU A 596 14.22 2.66 13.78
N PRO A 597 15.41 2.30 14.32
CA PRO A 597 15.76 0.91 14.61
C PRO A 597 14.73 0.22 15.51
N VAL A 598 14.39 -1.02 15.21
CA VAL A 598 13.44 -1.82 16.00
C VAL A 598 14.11 -2.89 16.86
N ALA A 599 15.43 -3.07 16.73
CA ALA A 599 16.21 -4.02 17.51
C ALA A 599 17.68 -3.58 17.67
N TYR A 600 18.28 -3.95 18.81
CA TYR A 600 19.70 -3.77 19.15
C TYR A 600 20.30 -5.10 19.64
N PRO A 601 21.56 -5.43 19.29
CA PRO A 601 22.48 -4.62 18.48
C PRO A 601 22.09 -4.55 17.00
N ILE A 602 22.49 -3.45 16.33
CA ILE A 602 22.24 -3.23 14.91
C ILE A 602 23.25 -4.08 14.11
N THR A 603 22.75 -5.11 13.44
CA THR A 603 23.50 -5.99 12.54
C THR A 603 22.94 -5.85 11.12
N LYS A 604 23.53 -6.55 10.15
CA LYS A 604 23.02 -6.58 8.77
C LYS A 604 21.58 -7.13 8.70
N ASP A 605 21.20 -7.99 9.65
CA ASP A 605 19.89 -8.64 9.68
C ASP A 605 18.86 -7.90 10.55
N THR A 606 19.31 -7.03 11.46
CA THR A 606 18.43 -6.25 12.36
C THR A 606 18.33 -4.77 12.00
N LEU A 607 19.16 -4.27 11.08
CA LEU A 607 19.11 -2.89 10.59
C LEU A 607 17.75 -2.63 9.93
N ASN A 608 17.10 -1.54 10.34
CA ASN A 608 15.95 -1.01 9.62
C ASN A 608 16.46 -0.32 8.33
N TYR A 609 16.25 -0.96 7.18
CA TYR A 609 16.68 -0.44 5.86
C TYR A 609 15.77 0.67 5.31
N THR A 610 14.67 0.98 6.00
CA THR A 610 13.70 2.00 5.58
C THR A 610 14.31 3.38 5.33
N PRO A 611 15.18 3.95 6.18
CA PRO A 611 15.77 5.28 5.95
C PRO A 611 16.63 5.34 4.68
N VAL A 612 17.41 4.26 4.45
CA VAL A 612 18.28 4.15 3.28
C VAL A 612 17.45 4.13 2.01
N ALA A 613 16.36 3.36 2.01
CA ALA A 613 15.51 3.24 0.85
C ALA A 613 14.62 4.47 0.61
N VAL A 614 14.10 5.12 1.66
CA VAL A 614 13.39 6.40 1.54
C VAL A 614 14.31 7.50 1.01
N GLY A 615 15.54 7.58 1.53
CA GLY A 615 16.56 8.51 1.04
C GLY A 615 16.94 8.22 -0.42
N GLY A 616 17.13 6.94 -0.76
CA GLY A 616 17.38 6.50 -2.14
C GLY A 616 16.24 6.89 -3.10
N LEU A 617 14.98 6.64 -2.70
CA LEU A 617 13.81 7.03 -3.49
C LEU A 617 13.73 8.54 -3.69
N LEU A 618 13.99 9.33 -2.65
CA LEU A 618 14.00 10.80 -2.74
C LEU A 618 15.10 11.28 -3.70
N ILE A 619 16.31 10.71 -3.61
CA ILE A 619 17.42 11.03 -4.52
C ILE A 619 17.06 10.67 -5.96
N LEU A 620 16.47 9.50 -6.20
CA LEU A 620 16.04 9.07 -7.53
C LEU A 620 14.94 9.97 -8.10
N THR A 621 13.98 10.36 -7.25
CA THR A 621 12.85 11.20 -7.66
C THR A 621 13.30 12.62 -8.00
N VAL A 622 14.12 13.23 -7.14
CA VAL A 622 14.65 14.58 -7.36
C VAL A 622 15.69 14.58 -8.47
N GLY A 623 16.55 13.56 -8.54
CA GLY A 623 17.52 13.37 -9.61
C GLY A 623 16.84 13.24 -10.97
N SER A 624 15.86 12.34 -11.10
CA SER A 624 15.10 12.19 -12.35
C SER A 624 14.35 13.46 -12.76
N TRP A 625 13.88 14.26 -11.80
CA TRP A 625 13.34 15.60 -12.07
C TRP A 625 14.37 16.55 -12.67
N LEU A 626 15.50 16.71 -11.98
CA LEU A 626 16.55 17.66 -12.36
C LEU A 626 17.18 17.32 -13.71
N LEU A 627 17.28 16.03 -14.04
CA LEU A 627 18.04 15.55 -15.18
C LEU A 627 17.19 15.28 -16.42
N SER A 628 15.89 14.99 -16.26
CA SER A 628 15.03 14.65 -17.38
C SER A 628 13.64 15.28 -17.27
N ALA A 629 12.90 15.00 -16.21
CA ALA A 629 11.46 15.25 -16.18
C ALA A 629 11.08 16.73 -16.24
N ARG A 630 11.93 17.64 -15.74
CA ARG A 630 11.70 19.09 -15.87
C ARG A 630 11.60 19.57 -17.32
N HIS A 631 12.11 18.81 -18.29
CA HIS A 631 12.13 19.19 -19.71
C HIS A 631 10.92 18.69 -20.51
N TRP A 632 10.24 17.63 -20.06
CA TRP A 632 9.16 16.99 -20.83
C TRP A 632 7.85 16.84 -20.04
N PHE A 633 7.89 16.81 -18.71
CA PHE A 633 6.71 16.60 -17.88
C PHE A 633 5.96 17.92 -17.64
N LYS A 634 4.70 17.97 -18.05
CA LYS A 634 3.84 19.17 -17.98
C LYS A 634 2.78 19.12 -16.88
N GLY A 635 2.74 18.04 -16.09
CA GLY A 635 1.71 17.82 -15.07
C GLY A 635 0.40 17.22 -15.64
N PRO A 636 -0.70 17.22 -14.87
CA PRO A 636 -1.98 16.64 -15.29
C PRO A 636 -2.54 17.36 -16.52
N ILE A 637 -2.95 16.59 -17.53
CA ILE A 637 -3.49 17.11 -18.80
C ILE A 637 -5.02 17.14 -18.69
N THR A 638 -5.64 18.26 -19.06
CA THR A 638 -7.10 18.39 -19.14
C THR A 638 -7.60 17.79 -20.45
N ASN A 639 -8.65 16.95 -20.38
CA ASN A 639 -9.21 16.25 -21.54
C ASN A 639 -10.27 17.07 -22.29
N ILE A 640 -10.64 18.24 -21.75
CA ILE A 640 -11.58 19.16 -22.37
C ILE A 640 -10.79 20.42 -22.73
N ASN A 641 -10.79 20.76 -24.03
CA ASN A 641 -10.40 22.09 -24.48
C ASN A 641 -11.54 23.04 -24.09
N THR A 642 -11.38 23.78 -22.99
CA THR A 642 -12.24 24.91 -22.64
C THR A 642 -11.77 26.16 -23.34
#